data_AF-A0A177WYF3-F1
#
_entry.id   AF-A0A177WYF3-F1
#
_cell.length_a   1.000
_cell.length_b   1.000
_cell.length_c   1.000
_cell.angle_alpha   90.00
_cell.angle_beta   90.00
_cell.angle_gamma   90.00
#
_symmetry.space_group_name_H-M   'P 1'
#
loop_
_entity.id
_entity.type
_entity.pdbx_description
1 polymer ?
#
loop_
_entity_poly.entity_id
_entity_poly.type
_entity_poly.pdbx_seq_one_letter_code
_entity_poly.pdbx_strand_id
1 'polypeptide(L)'
;MVEIIVHDSDREMLRLAIDLFSKVCHGIDDENFGIVLSRLVSRLESSNGSVAVGFIENLQTIFWSIHRHNPVKAAGCGVISAIVNTLRSVDQAVVDQSIDTIGNFCNYKDCEVIATELMRSGLIQMLSDLYIRYSNDSALKSRIIKIAGTVASKMRDFPVSLVRSDMIEKSTNKAEMIKVFQEYGIVNQLNTIYSRRDIDLSGYDDSDTGIVKLFKAFADFADNHPDSSIRTELDQSGMLENLMAIVKSDDTDYRNRNIASLIIEVCFQHRVQTASPDIQPYKDNAEIYMKSGMAGYKHGEARTLVEMQYIQYLQSILCKPMWWIDITNQHIVEQWRADSLDRNISPSTFNLALEQLEFFVKQLVCNGSDGFGTIVPGPVELTYILDNGIPDNVYTRLMTNVSDLEHGSNHNTGQMVHNLIDASMYSVVYGQTMIAPLSIRLKYTTMVPCDILLSTRLVSDTPIIGSSSGFISRKFQWLPSEFRVEQDGSVTINSYINNLNPIWHRDMYKCIAKIFKCFVPMFESLIRTMDPRFKYIDICNGTKGYKPPNKSSRGGMEPDTQVIRPVYVPTLPEHFKPDYGLGMPVSLRGCNLQVIVKLTNIQLTPSKPKYDEGNWHNEGPINESIVATGLYYYDVENITTPKLDYREAVDCFDYQGASDMYWKDVCDIDQESPRNQYIGSLELPNGRCVVYPNRYQHKEQSFELADPAQPGHCKILTFFVVDPSRRIVSTAHVAPQQPQWYNSSLDKTPIPPELWNDATQYIQGVQSPTEAKHY
;
A
#
# COMPACT_ATOMS: atom_id res chain seq x y z
N MET A 1 30.73 8.50 -61.27
CA MET A 1 30.89 8.52 -59.80
C MET A 1 30.30 7.28 -59.15
N VAL A 2 29.02 6.97 -59.37
CA VAL A 2 28.40 5.70 -58.92
C VAL A 2 29.19 4.47 -59.39
N GLU A 3 29.62 4.43 -60.66
CA GLU A 3 30.45 3.33 -61.18
C GLU A 3 31.82 3.23 -60.49
N ILE A 4 32.44 4.35 -60.16
CA ILE A 4 33.73 4.41 -59.44
C ILE A 4 33.55 3.91 -57.99
N ILE A 5 32.48 4.34 -57.32
CA ILE A 5 32.13 3.90 -55.97
C ILE A 5 31.85 2.39 -55.94
N VAL A 6 31.21 1.82 -56.98
CA VAL A 6 30.82 0.40 -57.01
C VAL A 6 31.96 -0.53 -57.44
N HIS A 7 32.85 -0.11 -58.33
CA HIS A 7 33.80 -1.02 -58.98
C HIS A 7 35.28 -0.75 -58.68
N ASP A 8 35.64 0.42 -58.14
CA ASP A 8 37.05 0.75 -57.95
C ASP A 8 37.59 0.18 -56.62
N SER A 9 38.76 -0.45 -56.69
CA SER A 9 39.55 -0.92 -55.54
C SER A 9 40.69 0.04 -55.20
N ASP A 10 40.91 1.07 -56.02
CA ASP A 10 41.92 2.10 -55.79
C ASP A 10 41.41 3.19 -54.83
N ARG A 11 42.07 3.28 -53.67
CA ARG A 11 41.72 4.17 -52.56
C ARG A 11 41.91 5.65 -52.93
N GLU A 12 42.84 5.97 -53.84
CA GLU A 12 43.11 7.34 -54.28
C GLU A 12 42.04 7.84 -55.26
N MET A 13 41.63 6.98 -56.20
CA MET A 13 40.54 7.29 -57.14
C MET A 13 39.20 7.49 -56.42
N LEU A 14 38.91 6.65 -55.43
CA LEU A 14 37.73 6.80 -54.59
C LEU A 14 37.75 8.11 -53.79
N ARG A 15 38.89 8.46 -53.21
CA ARG A 15 39.06 9.72 -52.45
C ARG A 15 38.87 10.94 -53.34
N LEU A 16 39.49 10.96 -54.52
CA LEU A 16 39.33 12.04 -55.50
C LEU A 16 37.87 12.18 -55.97
N ALA A 17 37.17 11.06 -56.18
CA ALA A 17 35.76 11.06 -56.57
C ALA A 17 34.87 11.66 -55.47
N ILE A 18 35.14 11.33 -54.20
CA ILE A 18 34.40 11.86 -53.04
C ILE A 18 34.72 13.34 -52.80
N ASP A 19 35.97 13.76 -52.94
CA ASP A 19 36.37 15.17 -52.82
C ASP A 19 35.72 16.03 -53.92
N LEU A 20 35.64 15.49 -55.15
CA LEU A 20 34.93 16.15 -56.24
C LEU A 20 33.43 16.22 -55.95
N PHE A 21 32.82 15.13 -55.47
CA PHE A 21 31.41 15.11 -55.08
C PHE A 21 31.08 16.14 -54.01
N SER A 22 31.90 16.21 -52.96
CA SER A 22 31.70 17.13 -51.84
C SER A 22 31.70 18.59 -52.27
N LYS A 23 32.34 18.93 -53.40
CA LYS A 23 32.30 20.29 -53.98
C LYS A 23 31.00 20.59 -54.74
N VAL A 24 30.35 19.58 -55.31
CA VAL A 24 29.18 19.76 -56.19
C VAL A 24 27.86 19.29 -55.57
N CYS A 25 27.89 18.58 -54.44
CA CYS A 25 26.74 17.91 -53.84
C CYS A 25 25.58 18.84 -53.47
N HIS A 26 25.85 20.11 -53.16
CA HIS A 26 24.82 21.09 -52.81
C HIS A 26 23.90 21.46 -53.98
N GLY A 27 24.36 21.28 -55.23
CA GLY A 27 23.61 21.59 -56.46
C GLY A 27 22.91 20.40 -57.12
N ILE A 28 23.01 19.19 -56.54
CA ILE A 28 22.40 17.97 -57.08
C ILE A 28 20.98 17.85 -56.54
N ASP A 29 20.02 17.41 -57.36
CA ASP A 29 18.66 17.11 -56.92
C ASP A 29 18.62 15.92 -55.94
N ASP A 30 17.54 15.83 -55.16
CA ASP A 30 17.46 14.88 -54.04
C ASP A 30 17.45 13.41 -54.50
N GLU A 31 16.92 13.12 -55.69
CA GLU A 31 16.87 11.78 -56.27
C GLU A 31 18.28 11.30 -56.64
N ASN A 32 19.02 12.10 -57.40
CA ASN A 32 20.40 11.79 -57.78
C ASN A 32 21.34 11.76 -56.57
N PHE A 33 21.12 12.63 -55.58
CA PHE A 33 21.87 12.59 -54.33
C PHE A 33 21.61 11.28 -53.55
N GLY A 34 20.35 10.86 -53.45
CA GLY A 34 19.96 9.61 -52.79
C GLY A 34 20.59 8.37 -53.43
N ILE A 35 20.71 8.35 -54.77
CA ILE A 35 21.40 7.26 -55.49
C ILE A 35 22.88 7.19 -55.11
N VAL A 36 23.58 8.33 -55.06
CA VAL A 36 25.00 8.36 -54.66
C VAL A 36 25.16 7.98 -53.19
N LEU A 37 24.31 8.50 -52.31
CA LEU A 37 24.37 8.20 -50.88
C LEU A 37 24.11 6.72 -50.60
N SER A 38 23.08 6.12 -51.19
CA SER A 38 22.78 4.69 -51.00
C SER A 38 23.94 3.78 -51.37
N ARG A 39 24.72 4.15 -52.40
CA ARG A 39 25.92 3.41 -52.81
C ARG A 39 27.10 3.62 -51.87
N LEU A 40 27.28 4.83 -51.34
CA LEU A 40 28.27 5.09 -50.29
C LEU A 40 27.94 4.34 -49.00
N VAL A 41 26.66 4.30 -48.60
CA VAL A 41 26.19 3.54 -47.42
C VAL A 41 26.40 2.05 -47.62
N SER A 42 26.01 1.49 -48.78
CA SER A 42 26.25 0.07 -49.08
C SER A 42 27.74 -0.30 -49.05
N ARG A 43 28.62 0.58 -49.52
CA ARG A 43 30.07 0.39 -49.41
C ARG A 43 30.58 0.49 -47.97
N LEU A 44 30.09 1.45 -47.21
CA LEU A 44 30.40 1.60 -45.78
C LEU A 44 29.99 0.35 -44.99
N GLU A 45 28.79 -0.19 -45.23
CA GLU A 45 28.30 -1.44 -44.61
C GLU A 45 29.15 -2.67 -44.97
N SER A 46 29.78 -2.68 -46.15
CA SER A 46 30.69 -3.74 -46.59
C SER A 46 32.16 -3.55 -46.18
N SER A 47 32.50 -2.44 -45.52
CA SER A 47 33.88 -2.05 -45.18
C SER A 47 34.12 -2.15 -43.66
N ASN A 48 35.35 -2.45 -43.25
CA ASN A 48 35.77 -2.50 -41.85
C ASN A 48 37.05 -1.68 -41.60
N GLY A 49 37.38 -1.42 -40.33
CA GLY A 49 38.59 -0.76 -39.89
C GLY A 49 38.80 0.63 -40.49
N SER A 50 40.06 0.94 -40.84
CA SER A 50 40.44 2.27 -41.37
C SER A 50 39.73 2.68 -42.66
N VAL A 51 39.17 1.73 -43.41
CA VAL A 51 38.43 2.02 -44.65
C VAL A 51 37.04 2.56 -44.32
N ALA A 52 36.33 1.90 -43.39
CA ALA A 52 35.03 2.37 -42.90
C ALA A 52 35.13 3.72 -42.17
N VAL A 53 36.18 3.92 -41.37
CA VAL A 53 36.49 5.20 -40.72
C VAL A 53 36.61 6.33 -41.75
N GLY A 54 37.37 6.11 -42.84
CA GLY A 54 37.49 7.09 -43.92
C GLY A 54 36.15 7.39 -44.62
N PHE A 55 35.27 6.40 -44.76
CA PHE A 55 33.93 6.63 -45.29
C PHE A 55 33.04 7.47 -44.34
N ILE A 56 33.16 7.28 -43.02
CA ILE A 56 32.43 8.11 -42.03
C ILE A 56 32.90 9.57 -42.10
N GLU A 57 34.21 9.81 -42.18
CA GLU A 57 34.78 11.16 -42.35
C GLU A 57 34.31 11.84 -43.65
N ASN A 58 34.21 11.06 -44.72
CA ASN A 58 33.69 11.51 -46.01
C ASN A 58 32.21 11.89 -45.93
N LEU A 59 31.37 11.07 -45.29
CA LEU A 59 29.96 11.38 -45.05
C LEU A 59 29.79 12.63 -44.19
N GLN A 60 30.62 12.80 -43.16
CA GLN A 60 30.65 14.02 -42.36
C GLN A 60 30.98 15.25 -43.21
N THR A 61 31.95 15.14 -44.12
CA THR A 61 32.34 16.23 -45.03
C THR A 61 31.22 16.60 -45.99
N ILE A 62 30.56 15.60 -46.58
CA ILE A 62 29.39 15.78 -47.46
C ILE A 62 28.26 16.48 -46.71
N PHE A 63 27.94 16.02 -45.49
CA PHE A 63 26.91 16.62 -44.65
C PHE A 63 27.17 18.11 -44.42
N TRP A 64 28.38 18.48 -44.00
CA TRP A 64 28.73 19.89 -43.74
C TRP A 64 28.75 20.74 -45.00
N SER A 65 29.11 20.17 -46.16
CA SER A 65 29.01 20.86 -47.44
C SER A 65 27.55 21.22 -47.76
N ILE A 66 26.63 20.26 -47.65
CA ILE A 66 25.19 20.50 -47.89
C ILE A 66 24.63 21.46 -46.84
N HIS A 67 24.96 21.24 -45.57
CA HIS A 67 24.44 22.03 -44.46
C HIS A 67 24.78 23.52 -44.58
N ARG A 68 25.97 23.88 -45.08
CA ARG A 68 26.34 25.29 -45.33
C ARG A 68 25.43 26.00 -46.32
N HIS A 69 24.82 25.26 -47.26
CA HIS A 69 23.97 25.81 -48.31
C HIS A 69 22.48 25.64 -48.01
N ASN A 70 22.08 24.49 -47.45
CA ASN A 70 20.69 24.17 -47.12
C ASN A 70 20.62 23.22 -45.90
N PRO A 71 20.44 23.76 -44.68
CA PRO A 71 20.36 22.98 -43.45
C PRO A 71 19.21 21.96 -43.41
N VAL A 72 18.05 22.31 -43.98
CA VAL A 72 16.87 21.44 -44.01
C VAL A 72 17.11 20.22 -44.91
N LYS A 73 17.69 20.46 -46.09
CA LYS A 73 18.12 19.38 -46.99
C LYS A 73 19.19 18.51 -46.36
N ALA A 74 20.15 19.09 -45.63
CA ALA A 74 21.19 18.32 -44.93
C ALA A 74 20.60 17.39 -43.85
N ALA A 75 19.63 17.86 -43.07
CA ALA A 75 18.95 17.01 -42.08
C ALA A 75 18.20 15.85 -42.76
N GLY A 76 17.45 16.12 -43.83
CA GLY A 76 16.64 15.10 -44.52
C GLY A 76 17.39 14.21 -45.52
N CYS A 77 18.69 14.42 -45.75
CA CYS A 77 19.41 13.73 -46.82
C CYS A 77 19.81 12.28 -46.50
N GLY A 78 19.57 11.79 -45.27
CA GLY A 78 19.84 10.41 -44.86
C GLY A 78 21.26 10.12 -44.33
N VAL A 79 22.16 11.10 -44.36
CA VAL A 79 23.54 10.95 -43.82
C VAL A 79 23.54 10.72 -42.31
N ILE A 80 22.66 11.41 -41.56
CA ILE A 80 22.50 11.22 -40.11
C ILE A 80 22.15 9.75 -39.80
N SER A 81 21.12 9.22 -40.47
CA SER A 81 20.69 7.82 -40.30
C SER A 81 21.78 6.82 -40.66
N ALA A 82 22.56 7.08 -41.72
CA ALA A 82 23.69 6.23 -42.09
C ALA A 82 24.76 6.16 -40.98
N ILE A 83 25.10 7.30 -40.38
CA ILE A 83 26.09 7.38 -39.29
C ILE A 83 25.54 6.80 -37.98
N VAL A 84 24.24 6.89 -37.71
CA VAL A 84 23.65 6.21 -36.55
C VAL A 84 23.65 4.69 -36.74
N ASN A 85 23.44 4.20 -37.98
CA ASN A 85 23.49 2.78 -38.28
C ASN A 85 24.89 2.16 -38.11
N THR A 86 25.98 2.92 -38.31
CA THR A 86 27.35 2.40 -38.09
C THR A 86 27.65 2.07 -36.64
N LEU A 87 26.88 2.58 -35.67
CA LEU A 87 26.96 2.18 -34.26
C LEU A 87 26.63 0.69 -34.03
N ARG A 88 26.00 0.00 -35.00
CA ARG A 88 25.79 -1.46 -34.93
C ARG A 88 27.07 -2.27 -35.12
N SER A 89 28.12 -1.66 -35.66
CA SER A 89 29.37 -2.33 -36.03
C SER A 89 29.99 -3.09 -34.84
N VAL A 90 30.72 -4.15 -35.16
CA VAL A 90 31.56 -4.90 -34.21
C VAL A 90 32.98 -4.33 -34.13
N ASP A 91 33.33 -3.43 -35.05
CA ASP A 91 34.64 -2.79 -35.11
C ASP A 91 34.67 -1.53 -34.23
N GLN A 92 35.50 -1.55 -33.20
CA GLN A 92 35.65 -0.47 -32.22
C GLN A 92 36.05 0.85 -32.87
N ALA A 93 36.94 0.84 -33.87
CA ALA A 93 37.39 2.07 -34.54
C ALA A 93 36.25 2.75 -35.32
N VAL A 94 35.35 1.94 -35.88
CA VAL A 94 34.14 2.42 -36.57
C VAL A 94 33.15 3.00 -35.57
N VAL A 95 32.95 2.35 -34.42
CA VAL A 95 32.10 2.85 -33.33
C VAL A 95 32.63 4.17 -32.77
N ASP A 96 33.93 4.26 -32.48
CA ASP A 96 34.57 5.46 -31.95
C ASP A 96 34.45 6.65 -32.88
N GLN A 97 34.73 6.45 -34.17
CA GLN A 97 34.58 7.50 -35.18
C GLN A 97 33.13 7.94 -35.32
N SER A 98 32.18 7.00 -35.29
CA SER A 98 30.75 7.30 -35.39
C SER A 98 30.28 8.18 -34.22
N ILE A 99 30.73 7.86 -33.00
CA ILE A 99 30.47 8.66 -31.79
C ILE A 99 31.05 10.07 -31.94
N ASP A 100 32.29 10.21 -32.40
CA ASP A 100 32.91 11.54 -32.59
C ASP A 100 32.20 12.36 -33.68
N THR A 101 31.81 11.74 -34.78
CA THR A 101 31.04 12.38 -35.85
C THR A 101 29.66 12.83 -35.36
N ILE A 102 28.94 12.01 -34.59
CA ILE A 102 27.66 12.39 -33.98
C ILE A 102 27.85 13.54 -32.99
N GLY A 103 28.90 13.49 -32.15
CA GLY A 103 29.28 14.59 -31.26
C GLY A 103 29.54 15.89 -32.01
N ASN A 104 30.21 15.83 -33.16
CA ASN A 104 30.44 16.98 -34.03
C ASN A 104 29.16 17.59 -34.58
N PHE A 105 28.18 16.77 -34.98
CA PHE A 105 26.86 17.26 -35.39
C PHE A 105 26.15 17.96 -34.23
N CYS A 106 26.29 17.44 -33.02
CA CYS A 106 25.67 17.99 -31.81
C CYS A 106 26.31 19.30 -31.34
N ASN A 107 27.57 19.60 -31.66
CA ASN A 107 28.25 20.81 -31.15
C ASN A 107 27.91 22.12 -31.91
N TYR A 108 27.14 22.05 -32.99
CA TYR A 108 26.81 23.23 -33.82
C TYR A 108 25.66 24.08 -33.25
N LYS A 109 25.68 25.40 -33.50
CA LYS A 109 24.61 26.36 -33.12
C LYS A 109 23.37 26.14 -34.00
N ASP A 110 22.16 26.28 -33.45
CA ASP A 110 20.87 26.06 -34.14
C ASP A 110 20.60 24.61 -34.60
N CYS A 111 20.95 23.65 -33.74
CA CYS A 111 20.93 22.20 -33.99
C CYS A 111 19.55 21.53 -33.71
N GLU A 112 18.46 22.28 -33.55
CA GLU A 112 17.12 21.71 -33.23
C GLU A 112 16.65 20.70 -34.30
N VAL A 113 16.88 21.01 -35.59
CA VAL A 113 16.51 20.14 -36.72
C VAL A 113 17.38 18.87 -36.77
N ILE A 114 18.68 19.00 -36.48
CA ILE A 114 19.63 17.89 -36.45
C ILE A 114 19.35 16.96 -35.26
N ALA A 115 19.10 17.53 -34.08
CA ALA A 115 18.73 16.78 -32.88
C ALA A 115 17.42 16.00 -33.08
N THR A 116 16.44 16.62 -33.74
CA THR A 116 15.17 15.95 -34.10
C THR A 116 15.42 14.75 -35.01
N GLU A 117 16.27 14.89 -36.03
CA GLU A 117 16.55 13.79 -36.96
C GLU A 117 17.38 12.66 -36.31
N LEU A 118 18.36 12.99 -35.46
CA LEU A 118 19.12 12.00 -34.66
C LEU A 118 18.19 11.15 -33.79
N MET A 119 17.14 11.75 -33.24
CA MET A 119 16.12 11.03 -32.48
C MET A 119 15.26 10.14 -33.38
N ARG A 120 14.82 10.64 -34.55
CA ARG A 120 14.07 9.84 -35.54
C ARG A 120 14.86 8.65 -36.06
N SER A 121 16.19 8.76 -36.14
CA SER A 121 17.06 7.65 -36.56
C SER A 121 17.25 6.56 -35.50
N GLY A 122 16.64 6.69 -34.31
CA GLY A 122 16.73 5.69 -33.24
C GLY A 122 18.04 5.72 -32.45
N LEU A 123 18.73 6.86 -32.42
CA LEU A 123 20.05 7.01 -31.77
C LEU A 123 20.06 6.54 -30.31
N ILE A 124 19.03 6.88 -29.52
CA ILE A 124 19.00 6.55 -28.09
C ILE A 124 18.99 5.04 -27.85
N GLN A 125 18.20 4.28 -28.63
CA GLN A 125 18.20 2.82 -28.54
C GLN A 125 19.56 2.26 -28.92
N MET A 126 20.15 2.78 -30.01
CA MET A 126 21.47 2.39 -30.48
C MET A 126 22.58 2.64 -29.45
N LEU A 127 22.56 3.80 -28.79
CA LEU A 127 23.49 4.15 -27.72
C LEU A 127 23.27 3.27 -26.47
N SER A 128 22.03 2.91 -26.16
CA SER A 128 21.70 1.98 -25.07
C SER A 128 22.25 0.58 -25.32
N ASP A 129 22.05 0.04 -26.52
CA ASP A 129 22.56 -1.28 -26.91
C ASP A 129 24.10 -1.30 -26.88
N LEU A 130 24.73 -0.21 -27.33
CA LEU A 130 26.18 -0.01 -27.30
C LEU A 130 26.70 0.08 -25.85
N TYR A 131 25.99 0.79 -24.98
CA TYR A 131 26.34 0.95 -23.57
C TYR A 131 26.38 -0.41 -22.83
N ILE A 132 25.44 -1.30 -23.16
CA ILE A 132 25.39 -2.67 -22.63
C ILE A 132 26.53 -3.51 -23.22
N ARG A 133 26.75 -3.43 -24.54
CA ARG A 133 27.77 -4.21 -25.25
C ARG A 133 29.19 -3.91 -24.75
N TYR A 134 29.49 -2.66 -24.45
CA TYR A 134 30.82 -2.21 -24.01
C TYR A 134 30.84 -1.89 -22.50
N SER A 135 30.38 -2.84 -21.69
CA SER A 135 30.22 -2.66 -20.24
C SER A 135 31.53 -2.30 -19.50
N ASN A 136 32.69 -2.67 -20.05
CA ASN A 136 33.99 -2.58 -19.40
C ASN A 136 34.84 -1.38 -19.87
N ASP A 137 34.39 -0.60 -20.86
CA ASP A 137 35.09 0.58 -21.37
C ASP A 137 34.50 1.86 -20.77
N SER A 138 35.14 2.36 -19.71
CA SER A 138 34.65 3.55 -18.98
C SER A 138 34.75 4.84 -19.79
N ALA A 139 35.76 4.97 -20.66
CA ALA A 139 35.96 6.15 -21.49
C ALA A 139 34.89 6.24 -22.59
N LEU A 140 34.58 5.11 -23.22
CA LEU A 140 33.51 5.02 -24.20
C LEU A 140 32.13 5.29 -23.58
N LYS A 141 31.86 4.75 -22.39
CA LYS A 141 30.61 4.99 -21.64
C LYS A 141 30.36 6.47 -21.35
N SER A 142 31.39 7.19 -20.91
CA SER A 142 31.31 8.65 -20.68
C SER A 142 30.92 9.40 -21.95
N ARG A 143 31.55 9.06 -23.09
CA ARG A 143 31.25 9.67 -24.40
C ARG A 143 29.82 9.38 -24.86
N ILE A 144 29.34 8.13 -24.70
CA ILE A 144 27.97 7.73 -25.03
C ILE A 144 26.95 8.55 -24.20
N ILE A 145 27.15 8.62 -22.89
CA ILE A 145 26.27 9.38 -21.97
C ILE A 145 26.25 10.86 -22.35
N LYS A 146 27.42 11.45 -22.63
CA LYS A 146 27.55 12.85 -23.03
C LYS A 146 26.78 13.18 -24.31
N ILE A 147 26.86 12.31 -25.33
CA ILE A 147 26.14 12.50 -26.60
C ILE A 147 24.62 12.40 -26.37
N ALA A 148 24.16 11.38 -25.65
CA ALA A 148 22.75 11.20 -25.34
C ALA A 148 22.17 12.43 -24.60
N GLY A 149 22.89 12.95 -23.60
CA GLY A 149 22.53 14.16 -22.88
C GLY A 149 22.49 15.41 -23.78
N THR A 150 23.50 15.58 -24.64
CA THR A 150 23.58 16.74 -25.55
C THR A 150 22.41 16.77 -26.53
N VAL A 151 22.05 15.62 -27.15
CA VAL A 151 20.93 15.52 -28.09
C VAL A 151 19.61 15.82 -27.39
N ALA A 152 19.38 15.25 -26.21
CA ALA A 152 18.17 15.47 -25.42
C ALA A 152 17.99 16.95 -25.03
N SER A 153 19.09 17.63 -24.66
CA SER A 153 19.06 19.03 -24.20
C SER A 153 18.58 20.05 -25.24
N LYS A 154 18.68 19.71 -26.53
CA LYS A 154 18.35 20.61 -27.64
C LYS A 154 16.92 20.45 -28.15
N MET A 155 16.13 19.57 -27.54
CA MET A 155 14.73 19.35 -27.89
C MET A 155 13.82 20.27 -27.09
N ARG A 156 12.75 20.80 -27.72
CA ARG A 156 11.69 21.54 -27.00
C ARG A 156 10.86 20.66 -26.07
N ASP A 157 10.71 19.39 -26.43
CA ASP A 157 9.97 18.39 -25.66
C ASP A 157 10.91 17.23 -25.27
N PHE A 158 10.94 16.87 -23.98
CA PHE A 158 11.83 15.84 -23.48
C PHE A 158 11.44 14.45 -24.04
N PRO A 159 12.36 13.69 -24.65
CA PRO A 159 12.01 12.44 -25.29
C PRO A 159 11.74 11.33 -24.27
N VAL A 160 10.48 10.88 -24.22
CA VAL A 160 10.01 9.68 -23.51
C VAL A 160 10.84 8.43 -23.85
N SER A 161 11.53 8.40 -24.99
CA SER A 161 12.44 7.31 -25.38
C SER A 161 13.73 7.23 -24.54
N LEU A 162 14.22 8.34 -23.98
CA LEU A 162 15.36 8.31 -23.04
C LEU A 162 14.96 7.60 -21.73
N VAL A 163 13.71 7.84 -21.31
CA VAL A 163 13.08 7.26 -20.11
C VAL A 163 12.84 5.76 -20.26
N ARG A 164 12.64 5.27 -21.49
CA ARG A 164 12.47 3.83 -21.81
C ARG A 164 13.79 3.08 -22.00
N SER A 165 14.94 3.76 -21.94
CA SER A 165 16.23 3.10 -22.18
C SER A 165 16.84 2.54 -20.89
N ASP A 166 17.38 1.33 -20.95
CA ASP A 166 18.06 0.65 -19.83
C ASP A 166 19.32 1.39 -19.33
N MET A 167 19.74 2.46 -20.01
CA MET A 167 20.95 3.24 -19.69
C MET A 167 20.90 3.83 -18.28
N ILE A 168 19.73 4.26 -17.80
CA ILE A 168 19.59 4.86 -16.47
C ILE A 168 19.70 3.79 -15.38
N GLU A 169 19.08 2.63 -15.59
CA GLU A 169 19.05 1.53 -14.63
C GLU A 169 20.40 0.79 -14.53
N LYS A 170 21.09 0.60 -15.66
CA LYS A 170 22.34 -0.18 -15.74
C LYS A 170 23.62 0.63 -15.61
N SER A 171 23.54 1.95 -15.41
CA SER A 171 24.75 2.79 -15.35
C SER A 171 25.51 2.61 -14.03
N THR A 172 26.77 2.20 -14.13
CA THR A 172 27.69 2.09 -12.99
C THR A 172 28.38 3.42 -12.64
N ASN A 173 28.40 4.40 -13.55
CA ASN A 173 29.02 5.72 -13.31
C ASN A 173 27.98 6.76 -12.90
N LYS A 174 27.49 6.60 -11.66
CA LYS A 174 26.39 7.39 -11.09
C LYS A 174 26.71 8.89 -10.98
N ALA A 175 27.97 9.28 -10.70
CA ALA A 175 28.38 10.68 -10.54
C ALA A 175 28.34 11.50 -11.84
N GLU A 176 28.65 10.87 -12.98
CA GLU A 176 28.63 11.55 -14.28
C GLU A 176 27.19 11.77 -14.78
N MET A 177 26.27 10.86 -14.44
CA MET A 177 24.83 11.03 -14.66
C MET A 177 24.25 12.21 -13.87
N ILE A 178 24.65 12.41 -12.60
CA ILE A 178 24.27 13.62 -11.83
C ILE A 178 24.62 14.88 -12.60
N LYS A 179 25.86 14.93 -13.09
CA LYS A 179 26.39 16.12 -13.77
C LYS A 179 25.61 16.41 -15.05
N VAL A 180 25.21 15.38 -15.78
CA VAL A 180 24.32 15.49 -16.96
C VAL A 180 22.92 15.95 -16.55
N PHE A 181 22.31 15.35 -15.52
CA PHE A 181 20.99 15.79 -15.05
C PHE A 181 20.99 17.26 -14.60
N GLN A 182 22.08 17.71 -13.97
CA GLN A 182 22.33 19.10 -13.54
C GLN A 182 22.60 20.05 -14.71
N GLU A 183 23.60 19.76 -15.56
CA GLU A 183 24.02 20.62 -16.68
C GLU A 183 22.88 20.87 -17.68
N TYR A 184 21.94 19.92 -17.79
CA TYR A 184 20.82 20.00 -18.73
C TYR A 184 19.46 20.31 -18.10
N GLY A 185 19.38 20.57 -16.79
CA GLY A 185 18.17 21.05 -16.12
C GLY A 185 16.97 20.11 -16.23
N ILE A 186 17.19 18.79 -16.23
CA ILE A 186 16.16 17.77 -16.52
C ILE A 186 15.03 17.82 -15.49
N VAL A 187 15.33 18.08 -14.21
CA VAL A 187 14.32 18.24 -13.15
C VAL A 187 13.40 19.44 -13.41
N ASN A 188 13.95 20.55 -13.90
CA ASN A 188 13.17 21.75 -14.24
C ASN A 188 12.29 21.55 -15.48
N GLN A 189 12.77 20.81 -16.48
CA GLN A 189 12.00 20.46 -17.66
C GLN A 189 10.84 19.52 -17.31
N LEU A 190 11.08 18.49 -16.49
CA LEU A 190 10.02 17.63 -15.96
C LEU A 190 8.98 18.45 -15.20
N ASN A 191 9.39 19.37 -14.33
CA ASN A 191 8.46 20.24 -13.62
C ASN A 191 7.62 21.13 -14.55
N THR A 192 8.19 21.63 -15.64
CA THR A 192 7.47 22.39 -16.67
C THR A 192 6.41 21.53 -17.37
N ILE A 193 6.71 20.25 -17.59
CA ILE A 193 5.76 19.26 -18.09
C ILE A 193 4.64 19.13 -17.04
N TYR A 194 4.92 18.73 -15.80
CA TYR A 194 3.91 18.52 -14.73
C TYR A 194 3.09 19.75 -14.31
N SER A 195 3.53 20.97 -14.65
CA SER A 195 2.74 22.19 -14.43
C SER A 195 1.52 22.29 -15.37
N ARG A 196 1.43 21.46 -16.42
CA ARG A 196 0.28 21.40 -17.32
C ARG A 196 -0.76 20.42 -16.77
N ARG A 197 -1.97 20.92 -16.44
CA ARG A 197 -3.07 20.11 -15.87
C ARG A 197 -3.61 19.00 -16.78
N ASP A 198 -3.26 19.00 -18.07
CA ASP A 198 -3.77 18.12 -19.13
C ASP A 198 -2.76 17.05 -19.58
N ILE A 199 -2.00 16.46 -18.65
CA ILE A 199 -1.06 15.38 -19.00
C ILE A 199 -1.70 14.01 -18.81
N ASP A 200 -1.75 13.24 -19.90
CA ASP A 200 -1.99 11.81 -19.85
C ASP A 200 -0.73 11.09 -19.35
N LEU A 201 -0.75 10.70 -18.06
CA LEU A 201 0.32 9.92 -17.44
C LEU A 201 0.18 8.43 -17.76
N SER A 202 -0.94 8.01 -18.33
CA SER A 202 -1.17 6.63 -18.70
C SER A 202 -0.58 6.34 -20.08
N GLY A 203 0.53 5.61 -20.10
CA GLY A 203 0.86 4.85 -21.31
C GLY A 203 -0.25 3.82 -21.54
N TYR A 204 -0.57 3.54 -22.80
CA TYR A 204 -1.31 2.35 -23.21
C TYR A 204 -0.49 1.08 -22.85
N ASP A 205 -0.42 0.73 -21.56
CA ASP A 205 -0.24 -0.63 -21.04
C ASP A 205 -0.12 -0.60 -19.51
N ASP A 206 -0.75 -1.60 -18.89
CA ASP A 206 -0.94 -1.76 -17.45
C ASP A 206 0.38 -1.85 -16.66
N SER A 207 0.36 -1.28 -15.46
CA SER A 207 1.25 -1.57 -14.31
C SER A 207 2.73 -1.15 -14.29
N ASP A 208 3.32 -0.53 -15.32
CA ASP A 208 4.76 -0.21 -15.27
C ASP A 208 5.19 1.02 -16.09
N THR A 209 4.52 2.16 -15.88
CA THR A 209 4.82 3.40 -16.61
C THR A 209 6.27 3.84 -16.38
N GLY A 210 7.08 3.94 -17.44
CA GLY A 210 8.52 4.31 -17.36
C GLY A 210 8.81 5.64 -16.64
N ILE A 211 7.81 6.52 -16.56
CA ILE A 211 7.85 7.76 -15.75
C ILE A 211 8.03 7.47 -14.26
N VAL A 212 7.27 6.53 -13.70
CA VAL A 212 7.38 6.13 -12.28
C VAL A 212 8.75 5.53 -12.00
N LYS A 213 9.27 4.70 -12.93
CA LYS A 213 10.62 4.13 -12.81
C LYS A 213 11.72 5.19 -12.81
N LEU A 214 11.57 6.23 -13.64
CA LEU A 214 12.50 7.37 -13.68
C LEU A 214 12.50 8.14 -12.36
N PHE A 215 11.32 8.43 -11.83
CA PHE A 215 11.17 9.10 -10.54
C PHE A 215 11.72 8.27 -9.39
N LYS A 216 11.49 6.96 -9.40
CA LYS A 216 12.11 6.02 -8.48
C LYS A 216 13.64 6.04 -8.58
N ALA A 217 14.19 6.03 -9.80
CA ALA A 217 15.62 6.15 -10.01
C ALA A 217 16.17 7.48 -9.47
N PHE A 218 15.47 8.61 -9.63
CA PHE A 218 15.87 9.89 -9.05
C PHE A 218 15.80 9.89 -7.51
N ALA A 219 14.77 9.29 -6.92
CA ALA A 219 14.62 9.15 -5.47
C ALA A 219 15.74 8.28 -4.89
N ASP A 220 15.97 7.09 -5.47
CA ASP A 220 17.06 6.18 -5.10
C ASP A 220 18.42 6.87 -5.23
N PHE A 221 18.57 7.73 -6.25
CA PHE A 221 19.79 8.50 -6.44
C PHE A 221 20.02 9.51 -5.30
N ALA A 222 18.98 10.27 -4.96
CA ALA A 222 19.01 11.29 -3.92
C ALA A 222 19.21 10.68 -2.51
N ASP A 223 18.62 9.51 -2.24
CA ASP A 223 18.77 8.80 -0.96
C ASP A 223 20.20 8.28 -0.76
N ASN A 224 20.86 7.82 -1.82
CA ASN A 224 22.24 7.32 -1.76
C ASN A 224 23.30 8.43 -1.72
N HIS A 225 22.94 9.66 -2.12
CA HIS A 225 23.85 10.81 -2.15
C HIS A 225 23.15 12.04 -1.56
N PRO A 226 23.09 12.15 -0.22
CA PRO A 226 22.35 13.21 0.48
C PRO A 226 22.84 14.63 0.15
N ASP A 227 24.11 14.76 -0.21
CA ASP A 227 24.75 16.02 -0.62
C ASP A 227 24.47 16.39 -2.09
N SER A 228 23.72 15.57 -2.83
CA SER A 228 23.36 15.86 -4.22
C SER A 228 22.33 17.00 -4.28
N SER A 229 22.52 17.94 -5.20
CA SER A 229 21.57 19.05 -5.43
C SER A 229 20.21 18.56 -5.95
N ILE A 230 20.10 17.29 -6.36
CA ILE A 230 18.86 16.69 -6.89
C ILE A 230 17.73 16.77 -5.87
N ARG A 231 18.01 16.51 -4.58
CA ARG A 231 17.00 16.65 -3.51
C ARG A 231 16.53 18.09 -3.40
N THR A 232 17.47 19.02 -3.42
CA THR A 232 17.23 20.46 -3.36
C THR A 232 16.44 20.95 -4.58
N GLU A 233 16.73 20.46 -5.78
CA GLU A 233 16.03 20.80 -7.02
C GLU A 233 14.61 20.23 -7.03
N LEU A 234 14.41 18.98 -6.63
CA LEU A 234 13.08 18.41 -6.43
C LEU A 234 12.28 19.25 -5.42
N ASP A 235 12.90 19.62 -4.29
CA ASP A 235 12.25 20.41 -3.24
C ASP A 235 11.93 21.86 -3.65
N GLN A 236 12.78 22.49 -4.47
CA GLN A 236 12.62 23.88 -4.92
C GLN A 236 11.77 24.02 -6.19
N SER A 237 11.57 22.93 -6.94
CA SER A 237 10.87 22.98 -8.23
C SER A 237 9.38 23.31 -8.11
N GLY A 238 8.73 23.14 -6.96
CA GLY A 238 7.27 23.27 -6.87
C GLY A 238 6.52 22.04 -7.41
N MET A 239 7.26 20.97 -7.73
CA MET A 239 6.73 19.73 -8.31
C MET A 239 5.79 19.01 -7.34
N LEU A 240 6.09 19.02 -6.03
CA LEU A 240 5.21 18.46 -5.01
C LEU A 240 3.84 19.16 -5.02
N GLU A 241 3.84 20.49 -5.08
CA GLU A 241 2.64 21.31 -5.07
C GLU A 241 1.80 21.08 -6.36
N ASN A 242 2.45 20.92 -7.51
CA ASN A 242 1.80 20.55 -8.77
C ASN A 242 1.18 19.13 -8.72
N LEU A 243 1.93 18.13 -8.24
CA LEU A 243 1.43 16.76 -8.11
C LEU A 243 0.28 16.67 -7.10
N MET A 244 0.36 17.40 -5.99
CA MET A 244 -0.73 17.51 -5.01
C MET A 244 -1.98 18.14 -5.62
N ALA A 245 -1.84 19.15 -6.49
CA ALA A 245 -2.96 19.73 -7.21
C ALA A 245 -3.62 18.73 -8.17
N ILE A 246 -2.84 17.85 -8.82
CA ILE A 246 -3.35 16.76 -9.67
C ILE A 246 -4.14 15.75 -8.83
N VAL A 247 -3.61 15.34 -7.67
CA VAL A 247 -4.28 14.41 -6.75
C VAL A 247 -5.62 14.97 -6.22
N LYS A 248 -5.65 16.28 -5.94
CA LYS A 248 -6.85 17.00 -5.43
C LYS A 248 -7.92 17.29 -6.47
N SER A 249 -7.59 17.23 -7.75
CA SER A 249 -8.51 17.58 -8.82
C SER A 249 -9.57 16.49 -9.02
N ASP A 250 -10.84 16.86 -8.86
CA ASP A 250 -11.96 15.95 -9.10
C ASP A 250 -12.17 15.66 -10.59
N ASP A 251 -11.71 16.56 -11.46
CA ASP A 251 -11.80 16.46 -12.92
C ASP A 251 -10.70 15.56 -13.53
N THR A 252 -9.70 15.17 -12.73
CA THR A 252 -8.56 14.39 -13.21
C THR A 252 -8.86 12.88 -13.23
N ASP A 253 -8.47 12.22 -14.33
CA ASP A 253 -8.56 10.77 -14.47
C ASP A 253 -7.93 10.03 -13.27
N TYR A 254 -8.59 8.95 -12.82
CA TYR A 254 -8.17 8.18 -11.66
C TYR A 254 -6.75 7.59 -11.80
N ARG A 255 -6.34 7.18 -13.00
CA ARG A 255 -4.97 6.65 -13.23
C ARG A 255 -3.93 7.75 -13.06
N ASN A 256 -4.21 8.95 -13.55
CA ASN A 256 -3.31 10.10 -13.39
C ASN A 256 -3.18 10.50 -11.92
N ARG A 257 -4.28 10.47 -11.15
CA ARG A 257 -4.24 10.67 -9.68
C ARG A 257 -3.42 9.60 -8.96
N ASN A 258 -3.56 8.33 -9.37
CA ASN A 258 -2.77 7.24 -8.80
C ASN A 258 -1.29 7.37 -9.11
N ILE A 259 -0.92 7.69 -10.37
CA ILE A 259 0.48 7.87 -10.77
C ILE A 259 1.09 9.07 -10.02
N ALA A 260 0.37 10.19 -9.93
CA ALA A 260 0.82 11.35 -9.15
C ALA A 260 1.02 11.00 -7.67
N SER A 261 0.08 10.26 -7.07
CA SER A 261 0.18 9.77 -5.68
C SER A 261 1.43 8.91 -5.48
N LEU A 262 1.70 8.00 -6.41
CA LEU A 262 2.84 7.10 -6.35
C LEU A 262 4.19 7.83 -6.53
N ILE A 263 4.24 8.86 -7.40
CA ILE A 263 5.43 9.71 -7.54
C ILE A 263 5.68 10.52 -6.26
N ILE A 264 4.62 11.04 -5.64
CA ILE A 264 4.71 11.75 -4.35
C ILE A 264 5.25 10.81 -3.27
N GLU A 265 4.72 9.58 -3.19
CA GLU A 265 5.15 8.54 -2.25
C GLU A 265 6.64 8.23 -2.40
N VAL A 266 7.11 8.04 -3.63
CA VAL A 266 8.49 7.62 -3.93
C VAL A 266 9.50 8.78 -3.79
N CYS A 267 9.20 9.96 -4.35
CA CYS A 267 10.19 11.04 -4.47
C CYS A 267 10.12 12.07 -3.37
N PHE A 268 8.93 12.29 -2.81
CA PHE A 268 8.68 13.34 -1.84
C PHE A 268 8.36 12.81 -0.46
N GLN A 269 8.61 11.52 -0.21
CA GLN A 269 8.33 10.88 1.07
C GLN A 269 8.80 11.75 2.24
N HIS A 270 10.03 12.28 2.20
CA HIS A 270 10.63 13.16 3.23
C HIS A 270 9.86 14.46 3.49
N ARG A 271 9.20 15.03 2.47
CA ARG A 271 8.32 16.21 2.60
C ARG A 271 6.88 15.83 2.94
N VAL A 272 6.46 14.63 2.53
CA VAL A 272 5.09 14.09 2.59
C VAL A 272 4.84 13.27 3.86
N GLN A 273 5.86 12.99 4.67
CA GLN A 273 5.72 12.40 6.03
C GLN A 273 4.90 13.27 7.00
N THR A 274 4.22 14.30 6.51
CA THR A 274 3.16 15.02 7.21
C THR A 274 1.78 14.39 7.02
N ALA A 275 1.47 13.54 6.04
CA ALA A 275 0.22 12.75 6.01
C ALA A 275 0.15 11.61 4.95
N SER A 276 1.23 10.90 4.66
CA SER A 276 1.08 9.62 3.97
C SER A 276 0.92 8.50 5.01
N PRO A 277 -0.07 7.60 4.89
CA PRO A 277 -0.13 6.35 5.65
C PRO A 277 0.99 5.36 5.30
N ASP A 278 1.86 5.71 4.34
CA ASP A 278 3.09 5.02 4.00
C ASP A 278 4.32 5.86 4.41
N ILE A 279 4.37 6.28 5.69
CA ILE A 279 5.66 6.59 6.34
C ILE A 279 6.52 5.33 6.21
N GLN A 280 7.84 5.46 6.02
CA GLN A 280 8.74 4.32 5.79
C GLN A 280 8.31 3.11 6.63
N PRO A 281 7.96 1.98 5.99
CA PRO A 281 7.55 0.80 6.72
C PRO A 281 8.65 0.43 7.69
N TYR A 282 8.28 -0.16 8.83
CA TYR A 282 9.29 -0.67 9.73
C TYR A 282 10.14 -1.68 8.96
N LYS A 283 11.44 -1.40 8.82
CA LYS A 283 12.38 -2.28 8.12
C LYS A 283 12.34 -3.71 8.68
N ASP A 284 12.05 -3.82 9.98
CA ASP A 284 11.93 -5.07 10.72
C ASP A 284 10.63 -5.85 10.45
N ASN A 285 9.60 -5.23 9.84
CA ASN A 285 8.26 -5.83 9.68
C ASN A 285 7.96 -6.36 8.26
N ALA A 286 8.93 -6.31 7.34
CA ALA A 286 8.69 -6.46 5.90
C ALA A 286 8.07 -7.81 5.44
N GLU A 287 7.98 -8.81 6.32
CA GLU A 287 7.45 -10.14 6.02
C GLU A 287 6.04 -10.41 6.58
N ILE A 288 5.42 -9.45 7.28
CA ILE A 288 4.10 -9.64 7.90
C ILE A 288 2.97 -9.23 6.95
N TYR A 289 2.23 -10.21 6.41
CA TYR A 289 1.08 -9.96 5.55
C TYR A 289 -0.22 -9.90 6.37
N MET A 290 -0.67 -8.69 6.73
CA MET A 290 -1.97 -8.47 7.43
C MET A 290 -3.02 -7.73 6.59
N LYS A 291 -2.70 -7.37 5.34
CA LYS A 291 -3.57 -6.55 4.49
C LYS A 291 -4.96 -7.15 4.27
N SER A 292 -5.09 -8.48 4.26
CA SER A 292 -6.38 -9.18 4.14
C SER A 292 -7.33 -8.93 5.31
N GLY A 293 -6.84 -8.46 6.46
CA GLY A 293 -7.65 -8.07 7.61
C GLY A 293 -8.24 -6.66 7.51
N MET A 294 -7.81 -5.82 6.55
CA MET A 294 -8.34 -4.46 6.41
C MET A 294 -9.77 -4.46 5.86
N ALA A 295 -10.62 -3.56 6.36
CA ALA A 295 -11.92 -3.28 5.78
C ALA A 295 -11.77 -2.84 4.31
N GLY A 296 -12.56 -3.45 3.42
CA GLY A 296 -12.59 -3.08 1.99
C GLY A 296 -11.38 -3.53 1.15
N TYR A 297 -10.48 -4.39 1.66
CA TYR A 297 -9.32 -4.87 0.89
C TYR A 297 -9.70 -5.79 -0.28
N LYS A 298 -10.48 -6.83 0.00
CA LYS A 298 -11.14 -7.71 -0.99
C LYS A 298 -12.42 -8.22 -0.34
N HIS A 299 -13.52 -8.28 -1.10
CA HIS A 299 -14.73 -8.93 -0.61
C HIS A 299 -14.50 -10.44 -0.45
N GLY A 300 -15.22 -11.04 0.50
CA GLY A 300 -15.23 -12.51 0.64
C GLY A 300 -15.88 -13.18 -0.57
N GLU A 301 -15.63 -14.47 -0.77
CA GLU A 301 -16.42 -15.25 -1.72
C GLU A 301 -17.80 -15.55 -1.11
N ALA A 302 -18.87 -15.37 -1.89
CA ALA A 302 -20.22 -15.69 -1.43
C ALA A 302 -20.35 -17.19 -1.11
N ARG A 303 -20.78 -17.48 0.12
CA ARG A 303 -21.02 -18.84 0.62
C ARG A 303 -22.40 -19.32 0.22
N THR A 304 -22.49 -20.59 -0.09
CA THR A 304 -23.71 -21.31 -0.40
C THR A 304 -24.48 -21.61 0.90
N LEU A 305 -25.79 -21.81 0.82
CA LEU A 305 -26.64 -22.17 1.96
C LEU A 305 -26.17 -23.45 2.66
N VAL A 306 -25.59 -24.38 1.89
CA VAL A 306 -25.02 -25.63 2.42
C VAL A 306 -23.77 -25.35 3.27
N GLU A 307 -22.88 -24.46 2.82
CA GLU A 307 -21.72 -24.02 3.61
C GLU A 307 -22.17 -23.28 4.87
N MET A 308 -23.17 -22.39 4.74
CA MET A 308 -23.72 -21.65 5.85
C MET A 308 -24.31 -22.57 6.93
N GLN A 309 -25.08 -23.59 6.54
CA GLN A 309 -25.63 -24.59 7.47
C GLN A 309 -24.53 -25.39 8.17
N TYR A 310 -23.48 -25.79 7.45
CA TYR A 310 -22.33 -26.47 8.05
C TYR A 310 -21.60 -25.58 9.06
N ILE A 311 -21.33 -24.33 8.68
CA ILE A 311 -20.64 -23.36 9.54
C ILE A 311 -21.45 -23.11 10.83
N GLN A 312 -22.76 -22.96 10.72
CA GLN A 312 -23.66 -22.84 11.87
C GLN A 312 -23.62 -24.07 12.78
N TYR A 313 -23.52 -25.27 12.20
CA TYR A 313 -23.36 -26.49 12.97
C TYR A 313 -22.01 -26.52 13.71
N LEU A 314 -20.91 -26.23 13.02
CA LEU A 314 -19.56 -26.16 13.59
C LEU A 314 -19.49 -25.12 14.73
N GLN A 315 -20.07 -23.94 14.52
CA GLN A 315 -20.25 -22.88 15.50
C GLN A 315 -20.90 -23.38 16.79
N SER A 316 -21.94 -24.22 16.68
CA SER A 316 -22.64 -24.74 17.84
C SER A 316 -21.78 -25.63 18.74
N ILE A 317 -20.73 -26.26 18.18
CA ILE A 317 -19.72 -27.01 18.96
C ILE A 317 -18.66 -26.06 19.51
N LEU A 318 -18.16 -25.12 18.70
CA LEU A 318 -17.15 -24.13 19.11
C LEU A 318 -17.64 -23.21 20.24
N CYS A 319 -18.95 -22.99 20.37
CA CYS A 319 -19.55 -22.29 21.50
C CYS A 319 -19.55 -23.09 22.81
N LYS A 320 -19.36 -24.42 22.77
CA LYS A 320 -19.33 -25.23 23.99
C LYS A 320 -18.03 -24.93 24.76
N PRO A 321 -18.12 -24.80 26.10
CA PRO A 321 -16.92 -24.61 26.91
C PRO A 321 -16.00 -25.82 26.77
N MET A 322 -14.68 -25.60 26.75
CA MET A 322 -13.68 -26.68 26.75
C MET A 322 -13.78 -27.68 25.59
N TRP A 323 -14.41 -27.33 24.46
CA TRP A 323 -14.63 -28.25 23.33
C TRP A 323 -13.34 -28.92 22.83
N TRP A 324 -12.20 -28.24 22.92
CA TRP A 324 -10.88 -28.70 22.50
C TRP A 324 -10.31 -29.82 23.40
N ILE A 325 -10.80 -29.93 24.63
CA ILE A 325 -10.52 -31.06 25.54
C ILE A 325 -11.56 -32.14 25.32
N ASP A 326 -12.83 -31.74 25.28
CA ASP A 326 -13.97 -32.66 25.21
C ASP A 326 -13.97 -33.54 23.96
N ILE A 327 -13.42 -33.05 22.85
CA ILE A 327 -13.25 -33.83 21.61
C ILE A 327 -12.40 -35.10 21.81
N THR A 328 -11.53 -35.13 22.83
CA THR A 328 -10.73 -36.32 23.15
C THR A 328 -11.51 -37.37 23.96
N ASN A 329 -12.68 -37.00 24.49
CA ASN A 329 -13.53 -37.88 25.28
C ASN A 329 -14.60 -38.52 24.39
N GLN A 330 -14.45 -39.82 24.16
CA GLN A 330 -15.36 -40.58 23.30
C GLN A 330 -16.82 -40.50 23.74
N HIS A 331 -17.10 -40.48 25.04
CA HIS A 331 -18.48 -40.38 25.53
C HIS A 331 -19.14 -39.04 25.19
N ILE A 332 -18.37 -37.95 25.25
CA ILE A 332 -18.87 -36.62 24.90
C ILE A 332 -19.08 -36.50 23.38
N VAL A 333 -18.15 -37.05 22.59
CA VAL A 333 -18.29 -37.09 21.12
C VAL A 333 -19.51 -37.91 20.69
N GLU A 334 -19.78 -39.03 21.35
CA GLU A 334 -20.98 -39.84 21.11
C GLU A 334 -22.26 -39.08 21.46
N GLN A 335 -22.25 -38.27 22.54
CA GLN A 335 -23.36 -37.38 22.86
C GLN A 335 -23.54 -36.30 21.79
N TRP A 336 -22.47 -35.66 21.32
CA TRP A 336 -22.56 -34.68 20.22
C TRP A 336 -23.08 -35.31 18.92
N ARG A 337 -22.79 -36.59 18.69
CA ARG A 337 -23.33 -37.36 17.55
C ARG A 337 -24.83 -37.61 17.69
N ALA A 338 -25.31 -37.90 18.89
CA ALA A 338 -26.75 -38.03 19.14
C ALA A 338 -27.46 -36.67 18.96
N ASP A 339 -26.92 -35.60 19.57
CA ASP A 339 -27.45 -34.24 19.46
C ASP A 339 -27.49 -33.73 18.00
N SER A 340 -26.55 -34.16 17.15
CA SER A 340 -26.50 -33.75 15.75
C SER A 340 -27.59 -34.41 14.91
N LEU A 341 -27.94 -35.67 15.19
CA LEU A 341 -29.04 -36.39 14.55
C LEU A 341 -30.38 -35.71 14.87
N ASP A 342 -30.58 -35.28 16.12
CA ASP A 342 -31.79 -34.55 16.54
C ASP A 342 -31.93 -33.19 15.82
N ARG A 343 -30.82 -32.64 15.32
CA ARG A 343 -30.76 -31.40 14.52
C ARG A 343 -30.82 -31.63 13.00
N ASN A 344 -31.14 -32.86 12.55
CA ASN A 344 -31.14 -33.26 11.14
C ASN A 344 -29.77 -33.13 10.45
N ILE A 345 -28.66 -33.20 11.20
CA ILE A 345 -27.32 -33.21 10.64
C ILE A 345 -26.97 -34.64 10.20
N SER A 346 -26.51 -34.79 8.96
CA SER A 346 -26.16 -36.11 8.43
C SER A 346 -24.88 -36.66 9.12
N PRO A 347 -24.73 -37.99 9.24
CA PRO A 347 -23.52 -38.58 9.81
C PRO A 347 -22.22 -38.19 9.08
N SER A 348 -22.28 -37.97 7.76
CA SER A 348 -21.11 -37.50 7.00
C SER A 348 -20.75 -36.05 7.34
N THR A 349 -21.74 -35.16 7.48
CA THR A 349 -21.54 -33.78 7.94
C THR A 349 -20.94 -33.74 9.36
N PHE A 350 -21.40 -34.62 10.26
CA PHE A 350 -20.83 -34.77 11.60
C PHE A 350 -19.36 -35.19 11.55
N ASN A 351 -19.03 -36.21 10.75
CA ASN A 351 -17.66 -36.70 10.64
C ASN A 351 -16.74 -35.64 10.03
N LEU A 352 -17.20 -34.89 9.03
CA LEU A 352 -16.46 -33.76 8.45
C LEU A 352 -16.14 -32.70 9.51
N ALA A 353 -17.14 -32.31 10.33
CA ALA A 353 -16.94 -31.36 11.43
C ALA A 353 -15.95 -31.90 12.47
N LEU A 354 -16.00 -33.19 12.79
CA LEU A 354 -15.08 -33.82 13.73
C LEU A 354 -13.64 -33.80 13.22
N GLU A 355 -13.41 -34.20 11.95
CA GLU A 355 -12.09 -34.13 11.31
C GLU A 355 -11.51 -32.71 11.33
N GLN A 356 -12.36 -31.70 11.09
CA GLN A 356 -11.95 -30.29 11.13
C GLN A 356 -11.62 -29.80 12.53
N LEU A 357 -12.44 -30.15 13.55
CA LEU A 357 -12.16 -29.78 14.93
C LEU A 357 -10.87 -30.44 15.45
N GLU A 358 -10.60 -31.70 15.06
CA GLU A 358 -9.32 -32.34 15.36
C GLU A 358 -8.14 -31.60 14.74
N PHE A 359 -8.29 -31.11 13.51
CA PHE A 359 -7.29 -30.27 12.86
C PHE A 359 -7.08 -28.96 13.64
N PHE A 360 -8.15 -28.31 14.11
CA PHE A 360 -8.05 -27.11 14.95
C PHE A 360 -7.30 -27.38 16.26
N VAL A 361 -7.58 -28.48 16.95
CA VAL A 361 -6.84 -28.87 18.17
C VAL A 361 -5.36 -29.09 17.87
N LYS A 362 -5.03 -29.76 16.76
CA LYS A 362 -3.64 -30.08 16.41
C LYS A 362 -2.84 -28.86 15.95
N GLN A 363 -3.48 -27.88 15.31
CA GLN A 363 -2.77 -26.80 14.61
C GLN A 363 -3.04 -25.39 15.14
N LEU A 364 -4.26 -25.12 15.61
CA LEU A 364 -4.73 -23.77 15.95
C LEU A 364 -4.82 -23.51 17.45
N VAL A 365 -4.96 -24.54 18.27
CA VAL A 365 -4.93 -24.42 19.73
C VAL A 365 -3.49 -24.24 20.20
N CYS A 366 -3.24 -23.18 20.98
CA CYS A 366 -1.92 -22.90 21.53
C CYS A 366 -2.03 -22.31 22.94
N ASN A 367 -0.91 -22.28 23.66
CA ASN A 367 -0.85 -21.71 24.99
C ASN A 367 -0.84 -20.18 24.92
N GLY A 368 -1.51 -19.54 25.89
CA GLY A 368 -1.38 -18.11 26.09
C GLY A 368 0.02 -17.69 26.53
N SER A 369 0.23 -16.38 26.64
CA SER A 369 1.51 -15.80 27.04
C SER A 369 1.91 -16.29 28.44
N ASP A 370 3.19 -16.64 28.60
CA ASP A 370 3.75 -17.23 29.84
C ASP A 370 3.03 -18.50 30.35
N GLY A 371 2.23 -19.17 29.50
CA GLY A 371 1.45 -20.36 29.86
C GLY A 371 0.11 -20.08 30.55
N PHE A 372 -0.35 -18.81 30.59
CA PHE A 372 -1.65 -18.46 31.15
C PHE A 372 -2.78 -18.63 30.13
N GLY A 373 -3.68 -19.56 30.41
CA GLY A 373 -4.84 -19.85 29.57
C GLY A 373 -4.49 -20.55 28.26
N THR A 374 -5.53 -20.89 27.50
CA THR A 374 -5.43 -21.56 26.20
C THR A 374 -6.11 -20.70 25.15
N ILE A 375 -5.38 -20.40 24.08
CA ILE A 375 -5.90 -19.68 22.91
C ILE A 375 -6.52 -20.72 21.99
N VAL A 376 -7.79 -20.51 21.65
CA VAL A 376 -8.55 -21.44 20.81
C VAL A 376 -9.32 -20.68 19.73
N PRO A 377 -9.61 -21.30 18.58
CA PRO A 377 -10.55 -20.75 17.61
C PRO A 377 -11.91 -20.46 18.27
N GLY A 378 -12.43 -19.26 18.04
CA GLY A 378 -13.77 -18.87 18.45
C GLY A 378 -14.83 -19.44 17.50
N PRO A 379 -16.12 -19.30 17.85
CA PRO A 379 -17.23 -19.81 17.03
C PRO A 379 -17.28 -19.17 15.64
N VAL A 380 -17.00 -17.88 15.54
CA VAL A 380 -16.96 -17.19 14.26
C VAL A 380 -15.60 -17.44 13.60
N GLU A 381 -15.60 -17.71 12.30
CA GLU A 381 -14.36 -17.90 11.53
C GLU A 381 -13.41 -16.69 11.68
N LEU A 382 -12.09 -16.95 11.64
CA LEU A 382 -11.03 -15.97 11.93
C LEU A 382 -11.19 -15.24 13.27
N THR A 383 -11.86 -15.84 14.26
CA THR A 383 -11.83 -15.33 15.64
C THR A 383 -11.03 -16.26 16.53
N TYR A 384 -10.34 -15.68 17.51
CA TYR A 384 -9.65 -16.43 18.56
C TYR A 384 -10.07 -15.90 19.91
N ILE A 385 -10.29 -16.82 20.84
CA ILE A 385 -10.68 -16.51 22.21
C ILE A 385 -9.62 -17.00 23.19
N LEU A 386 -9.51 -16.28 24.30
CA LEU A 386 -8.69 -16.63 25.45
C LEU A 386 -9.48 -16.25 26.71
N ASP A 387 -9.95 -17.26 27.42
CA ASP A 387 -10.69 -17.06 28.67
C ASP A 387 -9.73 -17.00 29.85
N ASN A 388 -9.85 -15.96 30.68
CA ASN A 388 -9.06 -15.76 31.91
C ASN A 388 -7.54 -15.84 31.70
N GLY A 389 -7.04 -15.43 30.53
CA GLY A 389 -5.61 -15.45 30.20
C GLY A 389 -4.81 -14.25 30.72
N ILE A 390 -5.48 -13.29 31.39
CA ILE A 390 -4.83 -12.14 32.00
C ILE A 390 -4.51 -12.48 33.47
N PRO A 391 -3.24 -12.38 33.91
CA PRO A 391 -2.87 -12.67 35.29
C PRO A 391 -3.60 -11.79 36.32
N ASP A 392 -4.03 -12.37 37.44
CA ASP A 392 -4.81 -11.68 38.49
C ASP A 392 -4.14 -10.40 39.03
N ASN A 393 -2.80 -10.40 39.13
CA ASN A 393 -2.05 -9.22 39.57
C ASN A 393 -2.07 -8.08 38.55
N VAL A 394 -2.19 -8.39 37.25
CA VAL A 394 -2.36 -7.41 36.17
C VAL A 394 -3.80 -6.93 36.17
N TYR A 395 -4.78 -7.82 36.27
CA TYR A 395 -6.20 -7.49 36.37
C TYR A 395 -6.48 -6.55 37.57
N THR A 396 -6.01 -6.89 38.76
CA THR A 396 -6.21 -6.08 39.97
C THR A 396 -5.64 -4.67 39.79
N ARG A 397 -4.46 -4.56 39.16
CA ARG A 397 -3.83 -3.28 38.84
C ARG A 397 -4.61 -2.50 37.79
N LEU A 398 -5.17 -3.16 36.78
CA LEU A 398 -6.05 -2.51 35.81
C LEU A 398 -7.24 -1.89 36.54
N MET A 399 -7.93 -2.65 37.39
CA MET A 399 -9.08 -2.18 38.16
C MET A 399 -8.76 -0.96 39.04
N THR A 400 -7.60 -0.95 39.71
CA THR A 400 -7.16 0.22 40.49
C THR A 400 -6.96 1.44 39.60
N ASN A 401 -6.21 1.32 38.49
CA ASN A 401 -5.96 2.45 37.59
C ASN A 401 -7.23 2.97 36.91
N VAL A 402 -8.17 2.07 36.57
CA VAL A 402 -9.48 2.43 35.99
C VAL A 402 -10.31 3.21 37.01
N SER A 403 -10.31 2.76 38.28
CA SER A 403 -11.00 3.49 39.35
C SER A 403 -10.44 4.91 39.49
N ASP A 404 -9.11 5.08 39.47
CA ASP A 404 -8.49 6.42 39.52
C ASP A 404 -8.93 7.32 38.35
N LEU A 405 -9.07 6.75 37.15
CA LEU A 405 -9.59 7.47 35.98
C LEU A 405 -11.05 7.86 36.17
N GLU A 406 -11.90 6.95 36.64
CA GLU A 406 -13.33 7.19 36.90
C GLU A 406 -13.58 8.29 37.95
N HIS A 407 -12.70 8.42 38.96
CA HIS A 407 -12.81 9.48 39.96
C HIS A 407 -12.30 10.84 39.44
N GLY A 408 -11.35 10.84 38.50
CA GLY A 408 -10.75 12.05 37.94
C GLY A 408 -11.56 12.69 36.82
N SER A 409 -12.41 11.91 36.13
CA SER A 409 -13.39 12.41 35.17
C SER A 409 -14.64 12.90 35.89
N ASN A 410 -15.12 14.09 35.54
CA ASN A 410 -16.38 14.64 36.04
C ASN A 410 -17.59 13.84 35.49
N HIS A 411 -17.75 12.58 35.89
CA HIS A 411 -18.76 11.62 35.44
C HIS A 411 -20.14 11.86 36.07
N ASN A 412 -20.68 13.06 35.89
CA ASN A 412 -22.09 13.35 36.18
C ASN A 412 -22.82 13.80 34.90
N THR A 413 -22.55 13.15 33.76
CA THR A 413 -23.21 13.49 32.47
C THR A 413 -24.50 12.72 32.22
N GLY A 414 -24.87 11.74 33.06
CA GLY A 414 -26.09 10.93 32.90
C GLY A 414 -26.11 10.05 31.63
N GLN A 415 -24.98 9.93 30.95
CA GLN A 415 -24.78 9.06 29.79
C GLN A 415 -24.54 7.62 30.26
N MET A 416 -24.97 6.65 29.46
CA MET A 416 -24.81 5.22 29.76
C MET A 416 -23.43 4.68 29.38
N VAL A 417 -22.80 5.27 28.35
CA VAL A 417 -21.48 4.86 27.83
C VAL A 417 -20.45 5.92 28.17
N HIS A 418 -19.33 5.50 28.76
CA HIS A 418 -18.23 6.33 29.18
C HIS A 418 -16.91 5.82 28.57
N ASN A 419 -16.35 6.58 27.63
CA ASN A 419 -15.02 6.32 27.11
C ASN A 419 -13.98 6.97 28.04
N LEU A 420 -13.34 6.19 28.89
CA LEU A 420 -12.26 6.64 29.79
C LEU A 420 -10.97 6.93 29.02
N ILE A 421 -10.69 6.11 28.00
CA ILE A 421 -9.70 6.40 26.95
C ILE A 421 -10.48 6.43 25.65
N ASP A 422 -10.81 7.64 25.20
CA ASP A 422 -11.52 7.85 23.95
C ASP A 422 -10.55 7.98 22.77
N ALA A 423 -10.51 6.96 21.91
CA ALA A 423 -9.67 6.92 20.72
C ALA A 423 -10.07 7.94 19.64
N SER A 424 -11.35 8.39 19.64
CA SER A 424 -11.87 9.33 18.64
C SER A 424 -11.55 10.79 18.96
N MET A 425 -11.38 11.11 20.23
CA MET A 425 -10.99 12.44 20.69
C MET A 425 -9.55 12.76 20.30
N TYR A 426 -9.27 14.03 19.97
CA TYR A 426 -7.91 14.50 19.63
C TYR A 426 -7.29 13.72 18.46
N SER A 427 -8.10 13.42 17.45
CA SER A 427 -7.67 12.81 16.20
C SER A 427 -6.72 13.73 15.41
N VAL A 428 -6.03 13.16 14.43
CA VAL A 428 -5.32 13.96 13.42
C VAL A 428 -6.36 14.60 12.50
N VAL A 429 -6.34 15.92 12.37
CA VAL A 429 -7.14 16.67 11.40
C VAL A 429 -6.21 17.12 10.27
N TYR A 430 -6.48 16.63 9.06
CA TYR A 430 -5.65 16.92 7.89
C TYR A 430 -5.66 18.43 7.60
N GLY A 431 -4.47 19.00 7.39
CA GLY A 431 -4.28 20.44 7.19
C GLY A 431 -4.36 21.32 8.46
N GLN A 432 -4.62 20.75 9.64
CA GLN A 432 -4.74 21.50 10.90
C GLN A 432 -3.83 20.97 12.02
N THR A 433 -3.75 19.65 12.21
CA THR A 433 -2.88 19.06 13.24
C THR A 433 -1.42 19.32 12.91
N MET A 434 -0.62 19.64 13.93
CA MET A 434 0.80 19.95 13.78
C MET A 434 1.67 18.75 14.13
N ILE A 435 2.72 18.47 13.34
CA ILE A 435 3.72 17.43 13.62
C ILE A 435 5.11 18.00 13.89
N ALA A 436 5.91 17.21 14.61
CA ALA A 436 7.31 17.50 14.88
C ALA A 436 8.17 17.45 13.59
N PRO A 437 9.18 18.34 13.45
CA PRO A 437 10.19 18.30 12.41
C PRO A 437 10.85 16.92 12.28
N LEU A 438 11.21 16.56 11.05
CA LEU A 438 11.89 15.29 10.73
C LEU A 438 13.17 15.10 11.55
N SER A 439 13.95 16.14 11.78
CA SER A 439 15.18 16.09 12.58
C SER A 439 14.95 15.71 14.05
N ILE A 440 13.80 16.09 14.61
CA ILE A 440 13.39 15.72 15.97
C ILE A 440 12.85 14.29 15.97
N ARG A 441 11.99 13.95 14.99
CA ARG A 441 11.44 12.59 14.86
C ARG A 441 12.50 11.51 14.65
N LEU A 442 13.57 11.81 13.90
CA LEU A 442 14.69 10.89 13.71
C LEU A 442 15.58 10.76 14.96
N LYS A 443 15.63 11.80 15.80
CA LYS A 443 16.44 11.82 17.02
C LYS A 443 15.74 11.14 18.21
N TYR A 444 14.41 11.17 18.23
CA TYR A 444 13.58 10.64 19.31
C TYR A 444 12.66 9.54 18.76
N THR A 445 13.16 8.30 18.72
CA THR A 445 12.41 7.13 18.22
C THR A 445 11.46 6.51 19.26
N THR A 446 11.52 6.93 20.53
CA THR A 446 10.83 6.26 21.65
C THR A 446 10.23 7.18 22.71
N MET A 447 10.43 8.50 22.63
CA MET A 447 9.78 9.48 23.50
C MET A 447 10.10 10.87 22.99
N VAL A 448 9.08 11.65 22.59
CA VAL A 448 9.22 13.11 22.56
C VAL A 448 8.95 13.57 23.99
N PRO A 449 9.94 14.13 24.72
CA PRO A 449 9.65 14.78 26.00
C PRO A 449 8.57 15.84 25.77
N CYS A 450 7.56 15.93 26.65
CA CYS A 450 6.53 16.97 26.60
C CYS A 450 7.12 18.39 26.50
N ASP A 451 8.40 18.52 26.86
CA ASP A 451 9.23 19.72 26.86
C ASP A 451 9.67 20.18 25.45
N ILE A 452 9.53 19.34 24.40
CA ILE A 452 9.89 19.70 23.02
C ILE A 452 8.64 20.13 22.24
N LEU A 453 8.16 21.32 22.61
CA LEU A 453 7.07 22.07 21.97
C LEU A 453 7.46 22.66 20.60
N LEU A 454 8.01 21.85 19.70
CA LEU A 454 8.35 22.31 18.37
C LEU A 454 7.65 21.47 17.31
N SER A 455 6.32 21.41 17.34
CA SER A 455 5.57 21.07 16.13
C SER A 455 5.50 22.33 15.27
N THR A 456 6.15 22.33 14.10
CA THR A 456 6.27 23.54 13.25
C THR A 456 5.72 23.34 11.84
N ARG A 457 5.18 22.14 11.55
CA ARG A 457 4.61 21.80 10.24
C ARG A 457 3.23 21.18 10.40
N LEU A 458 2.31 21.59 9.52
CA LEU A 458 0.98 21.00 9.42
C LEU A 458 1.07 19.59 8.82
N VAL A 459 0.21 18.72 9.31
CA VAL A 459 -0.17 17.48 8.64
C VAL A 459 -0.71 17.84 7.26
N SER A 460 -0.35 17.07 6.22
CA SER A 460 -0.86 17.31 4.87
C SER A 460 -2.39 17.30 4.85
N ASP A 461 -2.97 18.16 4.02
CA ASP A 461 -4.41 18.34 3.87
C ASP A 461 -5.07 17.26 3.00
N THR A 462 -4.31 16.26 2.55
CA THR A 462 -4.82 15.12 1.77
C THR A 462 -4.12 13.82 2.18
N PRO A 463 -4.88 12.77 2.53
CA PRO A 463 -4.33 11.44 2.74
C PRO A 463 -3.99 10.81 1.39
N ILE A 464 -2.74 10.43 1.18
CA ILE A 464 -2.28 9.81 -0.07
C ILE A 464 -2.46 8.30 0.08
N ILE A 465 -3.57 7.76 -0.44
CA ILE A 465 -3.88 6.33 -0.36
C ILE A 465 -4.28 5.82 -1.73
N GLY A 466 -3.56 4.80 -2.22
CA GLY A 466 -3.95 4.02 -3.39
C GLY A 466 -5.16 3.14 -3.09
N SER A 467 -6.34 3.73 -2.92
CA SER A 467 -7.61 2.99 -2.79
C SER A 467 -8.80 3.83 -3.27
N SER A 468 -9.94 3.17 -3.49
CA SER A 468 -11.17 3.80 -3.96
C SER A 468 -11.65 4.88 -2.98
N SER A 469 -11.99 6.05 -3.50
CA SER A 469 -12.23 7.26 -2.70
C SER A 469 -13.43 7.22 -1.74
N GLY A 470 -14.28 6.19 -1.81
CA GLY A 470 -15.52 6.09 -1.02
C GLY A 470 -15.34 5.61 0.42
N PHE A 471 -14.19 5.01 0.76
CA PHE A 471 -13.92 4.38 2.07
C PHE A 471 -12.77 5.05 2.84
N ILE A 472 -12.34 6.23 2.39
CA ILE A 472 -11.24 7.00 2.98
C ILE A 472 -11.80 8.28 3.59
N SER A 473 -11.50 8.54 4.86
CA SER A 473 -11.74 9.87 5.45
C SER A 473 -10.71 10.85 4.90
N ARG A 474 -11.18 11.91 4.23
CA ARG A 474 -10.33 13.02 3.76
C ARG A 474 -10.14 14.11 4.82
N LYS A 475 -10.74 13.95 6.01
CA LYS A 475 -10.78 15.00 7.04
C LYS A 475 -9.92 14.69 8.25
N PHE A 476 -9.99 13.45 8.74
CA PHE A 476 -9.34 13.06 9.98
C PHE A 476 -8.94 11.59 10.02
N GLN A 477 -8.10 11.25 10.98
CA GLN A 477 -7.59 9.90 11.26
C GLN A 477 -7.36 9.76 12.76
N TRP A 478 -7.75 8.62 13.34
CA TRP A 478 -7.34 8.27 14.71
C TRP A 478 -5.82 8.23 14.86
N LEU A 479 -5.37 8.52 16.08
CA LEU A 479 -3.96 8.72 16.41
C LEU A 479 -3.41 7.49 17.17
N PRO A 480 -2.77 6.51 16.49
CA PRO A 480 -2.20 5.34 17.13
C PRO A 480 -0.97 5.67 17.96
N SER A 481 -0.64 4.75 18.86
CA SER A 481 0.60 4.72 19.63
C SER A 481 1.56 3.67 19.11
N GLU A 482 2.85 3.96 19.18
CA GLU A 482 3.94 3.04 18.86
C GLU A 482 4.15 2.04 20.01
N PHE A 483 3.94 0.76 19.73
CA PHE A 483 4.24 -0.38 20.59
C PHE A 483 5.45 -1.12 20.01
N ARG A 484 6.29 -1.70 20.87
CA ARG A 484 7.37 -2.60 20.47
C ARG A 484 7.20 -3.92 21.20
N VAL A 485 7.20 -5.01 20.45
CA VAL A 485 7.30 -6.35 21.01
C VAL A 485 8.79 -6.70 21.03
N GLU A 486 9.35 -6.85 22.22
CA GLU A 486 10.75 -7.16 22.41
C GLU A 486 11.06 -8.63 22.04
N GLN A 487 12.34 -8.95 21.88
CA GLN A 487 12.75 -10.31 21.48
C GLN A 487 12.38 -11.38 22.52
N ASP A 488 12.27 -10.99 23.79
CA ASP A 488 11.83 -11.85 24.89
C ASP A 488 10.29 -11.98 24.98
N GLY A 489 9.55 -11.29 24.11
CA GLY A 489 8.09 -11.25 24.09
C GLY A 489 7.48 -10.24 25.08
N SER A 490 8.29 -9.48 25.82
CA SER A 490 7.79 -8.33 26.57
C SER A 490 7.33 -7.22 25.62
N VAL A 491 6.47 -6.31 26.11
CA VAL A 491 5.92 -5.23 25.30
C VAL A 491 6.25 -3.90 25.96
N THR A 492 6.72 -2.95 25.15
CA THR A 492 6.97 -1.57 25.54
C THR A 492 6.10 -0.63 24.71
N ILE A 493 5.69 0.49 25.30
CA ILE A 493 4.92 1.54 24.62
C ILE A 493 5.84 2.74 24.47
N ASN A 494 6.22 3.02 23.23
CA ASN A 494 7.30 3.95 22.84
C ASN A 494 6.78 5.37 22.51
N SER A 495 5.52 5.64 22.81
CA SER A 495 4.89 6.95 22.62
C SER A 495 3.68 7.06 23.52
N TYR A 496 3.08 8.25 23.66
CA TYR A 496 1.89 8.37 24.49
C TYR A 496 0.69 7.66 23.84
N ILE A 497 -0.21 7.14 24.66
CA ILE A 497 -1.57 6.71 24.33
C ILE A 497 -2.43 7.96 24.22
N ASN A 498 -3.08 8.12 23.06
CA ASN A 498 -3.96 9.26 22.84
C ASN A 498 -5.00 9.35 23.96
N ASN A 499 -5.25 10.57 24.45
CA ASN A 499 -6.15 10.85 25.56
C ASN A 499 -5.77 10.22 26.92
N LEU A 500 -4.57 9.64 27.07
CA LEU A 500 -4.06 9.13 28.36
C LEU A 500 -2.69 9.73 28.69
N ASN A 501 -2.61 10.57 29.72
CA ASN A 501 -1.36 11.28 30.06
C ASN A 501 -0.24 10.30 30.53
N PRO A 502 0.93 10.28 29.87
CA PRO A 502 2.01 9.34 30.18
C PRO A 502 2.74 9.62 31.50
N ILE A 503 2.63 10.83 32.06
CA ILE A 503 3.26 11.21 33.33
C ILE A 503 2.35 10.84 34.51
N TRP A 504 1.06 11.16 34.40
CA TRP A 504 0.10 10.93 35.48
C TRP A 504 -0.30 9.46 35.59
N HIS A 505 -0.40 8.75 34.46
CA HIS A 505 -0.91 7.37 34.40
C HIS A 505 0.19 6.34 34.08
N ARG A 506 1.42 6.55 34.57
CA ARG A 506 2.57 5.67 34.29
C ARG A 506 2.31 4.19 34.57
N ASP A 507 1.59 3.89 35.64
CA ASP A 507 1.28 2.50 36.00
C ASP A 507 0.21 1.88 35.10
N MET A 508 -0.75 2.68 34.60
CA MET A 508 -1.70 2.25 33.57
C MET A 508 -0.98 1.87 32.28
N TYR A 509 0.02 2.64 31.82
CA TYR A 509 0.81 2.27 30.63
C TYR A 509 1.52 0.91 30.80
N LYS A 510 2.16 0.68 31.95
CA LYS A 510 2.78 -0.63 32.26
C LYS A 510 1.74 -1.74 32.29
N CYS A 511 0.53 -1.46 32.77
CA CYS A 511 -0.56 -2.42 32.82
C CYS A 511 -1.06 -2.77 31.41
N ILE A 512 -1.35 -1.76 30.58
CA ILE A 512 -1.76 -1.92 29.19
C ILE A 512 -0.71 -2.71 28.40
N ALA A 513 0.58 -2.40 28.57
CA ALA A 513 1.65 -3.15 27.92
C ALA A 513 1.66 -4.64 28.30
N LYS A 514 1.45 -4.95 29.59
CA LYS A 514 1.35 -6.34 30.08
C LYS A 514 0.10 -7.05 29.56
N ILE A 515 -1.03 -6.37 29.46
CA ILE A 515 -2.24 -6.95 28.86
C ILE A 515 -2.01 -7.19 27.37
N PHE A 516 -1.44 -6.23 26.64
CA PHE A 516 -1.14 -6.38 25.21
C PHE A 516 -0.17 -7.54 24.96
N LYS A 517 0.80 -7.78 25.84
CA LYS A 517 1.65 -9.00 25.81
C LYS A 517 0.83 -10.30 25.78
N CYS A 518 -0.30 -10.36 26.48
CA CYS A 518 -1.19 -11.53 26.43
C CYS A 518 -1.93 -11.66 25.09
N PHE A 519 -2.18 -10.54 24.40
CA PHE A 519 -2.82 -10.51 23.08
C PHE A 519 -1.87 -10.82 21.92
N VAL A 520 -0.55 -10.61 22.07
CA VAL A 520 0.45 -10.91 21.03
C VAL A 520 0.27 -12.30 20.40
N PRO A 521 0.25 -13.42 21.17
CA PRO A 521 0.06 -14.76 20.58
C PRO A 521 -1.33 -14.98 19.97
N MET A 522 -2.35 -14.23 20.41
CA MET A 522 -3.68 -14.25 19.79
C MET A 522 -3.63 -13.60 18.40
N PHE A 523 -2.98 -12.44 18.28
CA PHE A 523 -2.76 -11.79 17.00
C PHE A 523 -1.90 -12.64 16.06
N GLU A 524 -0.83 -13.29 16.56
CA GLU A 524 -0.04 -14.24 15.76
C GLU A 524 -0.90 -15.39 15.20
N SER A 525 -1.82 -15.92 16.01
CA SER A 525 -2.76 -16.97 15.59
C SER A 525 -3.74 -16.48 14.52
N LEU A 526 -4.25 -15.25 14.68
CA LEU A 526 -5.09 -14.60 13.68
C LEU A 526 -4.34 -14.40 12.36
N ILE A 527 -3.13 -13.84 12.39
CA ILE A 527 -2.33 -13.57 11.17
C ILE A 527 -2.10 -14.86 10.38
N ARG A 528 -1.79 -15.95 11.08
CA ARG A 528 -1.56 -17.26 10.46
C ARG A 528 -2.79 -17.79 9.70
N THR A 529 -4.00 -17.44 10.12
CA THR A 529 -5.25 -17.89 9.47
C THR A 529 -5.85 -16.86 8.51
N MET A 530 -5.38 -15.61 8.53
CA MET A 530 -5.78 -14.58 7.56
C MET A 530 -5.21 -14.78 6.14
N ASP A 531 -4.36 -15.79 5.89
CA ASP A 531 -3.90 -16.16 4.55
C ASP A 531 -5.14 -16.53 3.68
N PRO A 532 -5.34 -15.91 2.50
CA PRO A 532 -6.49 -16.19 1.62
C PRO A 532 -6.65 -17.65 1.19
N ARG A 533 -5.59 -18.46 1.32
CA ARG A 533 -5.62 -19.91 1.03
C ARG A 533 -6.23 -20.73 2.16
N PHE A 534 -6.30 -20.18 3.38
CA PHE A 534 -6.97 -20.85 4.48
C PHE A 534 -8.48 -20.65 4.36
N LYS A 535 -9.22 -21.75 4.12
CA LYS A 535 -10.68 -21.77 4.11
C LYS A 535 -11.18 -22.80 5.10
N TYR A 536 -12.24 -22.46 5.85
CA TYR A 536 -12.91 -23.43 6.73
C TYR A 536 -13.54 -24.58 5.94
N ILE A 537 -14.09 -24.30 4.77
CA ILE A 537 -14.55 -25.29 3.80
C ILE A 537 -14.10 -24.80 2.42
N ASP A 538 -13.47 -25.67 1.64
CA ASP A 538 -13.32 -25.45 0.21
C ASP A 538 -14.28 -26.37 -0.53
N ILE A 539 -15.48 -25.86 -0.84
CA ILE A 539 -16.31 -26.50 -1.84
C ILE A 539 -15.72 -26.09 -3.17
N CYS A 540 -14.96 -26.99 -3.79
CA CYS A 540 -14.58 -26.87 -5.19
C CYS A 540 -15.87 -26.75 -6.03
N ASN A 541 -16.37 -25.53 -6.21
CA ASN A 541 -17.43 -25.15 -7.15
C ASN A 541 -16.88 -25.18 -8.57
N GLY A 542 -16.12 -26.23 -8.89
CA GLY A 542 -15.79 -26.57 -10.26
C GLY A 542 -17.11 -26.82 -10.96
N THR A 543 -17.51 -25.86 -11.79
CA THR A 543 -18.60 -25.99 -12.76
C THR A 543 -18.29 -27.08 -13.79
N LYS A 544 -18.10 -28.33 -13.35
CA LYS A 544 -18.17 -29.50 -14.24
C LYS A 544 -19.59 -29.67 -14.80
N GLY A 545 -20.58 -28.91 -14.31
CA GLY A 545 -21.94 -28.84 -14.85
C GLY A 545 -22.28 -27.63 -15.72
N TYR A 546 -21.53 -26.52 -15.66
CA TYR A 546 -21.87 -25.33 -16.48
C TYR A 546 -21.20 -25.44 -17.85
N LYS A 547 -21.86 -26.11 -18.80
CA LYS A 547 -21.54 -25.92 -20.23
C LYS A 547 -22.13 -24.58 -20.65
N PRO A 548 -21.32 -23.57 -21.02
CA PRO A 548 -21.87 -22.38 -21.67
C PRO A 548 -22.61 -22.82 -22.93
N PRO A 549 -23.74 -22.17 -23.29
CA PRO A 549 -24.39 -22.47 -24.55
C PRO A 549 -23.37 -22.29 -25.67
N ASN A 550 -23.24 -23.30 -26.54
CA ASN A 550 -22.53 -23.13 -27.80
C ASN A 550 -23.16 -21.90 -28.48
N LYS A 551 -22.45 -20.78 -28.51
CA LYS A 551 -22.81 -19.64 -29.36
C LYS A 551 -22.70 -20.15 -30.79
N SER A 552 -23.79 -20.68 -31.33
CA SER A 552 -23.95 -20.79 -32.77
C SER A 552 -24.13 -19.36 -33.26
N SER A 553 -23.06 -18.82 -33.85
CA SER A 553 -23.12 -17.59 -34.62
C SER A 553 -23.97 -17.85 -35.86
N ARG A 554 -25.30 -17.74 -35.75
CA ARG A 554 -26.21 -17.43 -36.86
C ARG A 554 -27.60 -17.11 -36.33
N GLY A 555 -28.07 -15.93 -36.70
CA GLY A 555 -29.32 -15.35 -36.24
C GLY A 555 -30.55 -16.19 -36.54
N GLY A 556 -31.48 -16.12 -35.61
CA GLY A 556 -32.85 -16.58 -35.70
C GLY A 556 -33.54 -16.20 -34.41
N MET A 557 -34.40 -15.18 -34.47
CA MET A 557 -35.32 -14.85 -33.39
C MET A 557 -36.30 -16.01 -33.20
N GLU A 558 -36.35 -16.57 -31.99
CA GLU A 558 -37.57 -17.14 -31.41
C GLU A 558 -37.58 -16.75 -29.92
N PRO A 559 -38.59 -16.00 -29.46
CA PRO A 559 -38.85 -15.86 -28.03
C PRO A 559 -39.64 -17.08 -27.53
N ASP A 560 -39.51 -17.37 -26.24
CA ASP A 560 -40.24 -18.40 -25.47
C ASP A 560 -39.66 -19.82 -25.45
N THR A 561 -38.73 -20.01 -24.52
CA THR A 561 -38.83 -21.12 -23.57
C THR A 561 -38.10 -20.72 -22.29
N GLN A 562 -38.84 -20.53 -21.19
CA GLN A 562 -38.26 -20.55 -19.84
C GLN A 562 -37.64 -21.94 -19.64
N VAL A 563 -36.34 -22.07 -19.96
CA VAL A 563 -35.58 -23.26 -19.62
C VAL A 563 -35.40 -23.23 -18.11
N ILE A 564 -36.25 -23.93 -17.38
CA ILE A 564 -36.03 -24.25 -15.96
C ILE A 564 -34.78 -25.14 -15.94
N ARG A 565 -33.62 -24.52 -15.69
CA ARG A 565 -32.36 -25.22 -15.51
C ARG A 565 -32.30 -25.74 -14.07
N PRO A 566 -31.89 -26.99 -13.82
CA PRO A 566 -31.74 -27.48 -12.47
C PRO A 566 -30.67 -26.65 -11.75
N VAL A 567 -31.05 -26.04 -10.62
CA VAL A 567 -30.13 -25.38 -9.71
C VAL A 567 -29.16 -26.45 -9.20
N TYR A 568 -27.88 -26.31 -9.50
CA TYR A 568 -26.86 -27.19 -8.92
C TYR A 568 -26.73 -26.84 -7.44
N VAL A 569 -27.12 -27.75 -6.56
CA VAL A 569 -26.91 -27.61 -5.12
C VAL A 569 -25.54 -28.19 -4.79
N PRO A 570 -24.58 -27.38 -4.31
CA PRO A 570 -23.25 -27.86 -3.97
C PRO A 570 -23.32 -28.86 -2.80
N THR A 571 -22.55 -29.95 -2.89
CA THR A 571 -22.43 -30.95 -1.82
C THR A 571 -21.16 -30.73 -1.01
N LEU A 572 -21.26 -30.92 0.31
CA LEU A 572 -20.09 -30.89 1.20
C LEU A 572 -19.08 -31.99 0.83
N PRO A 573 -17.78 -31.75 1.03
CA PRO A 573 -16.76 -32.79 0.85
C PRO A 573 -16.96 -33.93 1.85
N GLU A 574 -16.61 -35.15 1.45
CA GLU A 574 -16.71 -36.33 2.34
C GLU A 574 -15.67 -36.30 3.48
N HIS A 575 -14.54 -35.63 3.27
CA HIS A 575 -13.43 -35.54 4.21
C HIS A 575 -12.84 -34.12 4.23
N PHE A 576 -12.37 -33.71 5.40
CA PHE A 576 -11.66 -32.46 5.58
C PHE A 576 -10.26 -32.57 4.97
N LYS A 577 -10.00 -31.75 3.95
CA LYS A 577 -8.67 -31.65 3.34
C LYS A 577 -8.13 -30.25 3.62
N PRO A 578 -7.09 -30.10 4.46
CA PRO A 578 -6.46 -28.81 4.64
C PRO A 578 -5.79 -28.42 3.32
N ASP A 579 -6.27 -27.36 2.69
CA ASP A 579 -5.74 -26.85 1.43
C ASP A 579 -4.44 -26.09 1.73
N TYR A 580 -3.32 -26.83 1.67
CA TYR A 580 -1.96 -26.39 2.02
C TYR A 580 -1.75 -26.08 3.52
N GLY A 581 -0.64 -26.57 4.08
CA GLY A 581 -0.31 -26.37 5.50
C GLY A 581 -0.32 -24.88 5.84
N LEU A 582 -0.93 -24.53 6.98
CA LEU A 582 -0.86 -23.19 7.58
C LEU A 582 0.57 -22.65 7.41
N GLY A 583 0.69 -21.40 6.96
CA GLY A 583 1.98 -20.76 6.73
C GLY A 583 2.92 -20.88 7.94
N MET A 584 4.21 -20.64 7.71
CA MET A 584 5.23 -20.66 8.76
C MET A 584 4.76 -19.90 10.00
N PRO A 585 5.11 -20.34 11.23
CA PRO A 585 4.73 -19.66 12.46
C PRO A 585 5.04 -18.17 12.36
N VAL A 586 4.02 -17.32 12.51
CA VAL A 586 4.18 -15.87 12.53
C VAL A 586 4.60 -15.48 13.94
N SER A 587 5.68 -14.70 14.04
CA SER A 587 6.15 -14.14 15.31
C SER A 587 6.17 -12.63 15.21
N LEU A 588 5.52 -11.95 16.14
CA LEU A 588 5.56 -10.50 16.27
C LEU A 588 6.75 -10.02 17.11
N ARG A 589 7.57 -10.93 17.66
CA ARG A 589 8.77 -10.56 18.43
C ARG A 589 9.76 -9.78 17.57
N GLY A 590 10.29 -8.69 18.13
CA GLY A 590 11.17 -7.77 17.42
C GLY A 590 10.44 -6.79 16.50
N CYS A 591 9.09 -6.83 16.43
CA CYS A 591 8.31 -5.95 15.57
C CYS A 591 7.89 -4.67 16.30
N ASN A 592 7.80 -3.58 15.54
CA ASN A 592 7.08 -2.39 15.97
C ASN A 592 5.64 -2.45 15.49
N LEU A 593 4.68 -2.03 16.30
CA LEU A 593 3.27 -2.03 15.96
C LEU A 593 2.67 -0.66 16.26
N GLN A 594 1.70 -0.25 15.44
CA GLN A 594 0.86 0.91 15.73
C GLN A 594 -0.47 0.41 16.30
N VAL A 595 -0.80 0.82 17.52
CA VAL A 595 -1.96 0.35 18.26
C VAL A 595 -2.77 1.53 18.76
N ILE A 596 -4.06 1.54 18.47
CA ILE A 596 -5.02 2.49 19.03
C ILE A 596 -5.66 1.80 20.23
N VAL A 597 -5.67 2.47 21.38
CA VAL A 597 -6.22 1.94 22.63
C VAL A 597 -7.51 2.67 22.96
N LYS A 598 -8.57 1.92 23.27
CA LYS A 598 -9.84 2.46 23.73
C LYS A 598 -10.24 1.75 25.02
N LEU A 599 -10.77 2.50 25.98
CA LEU A 599 -11.26 1.97 27.25
C LEU A 599 -12.67 2.48 27.49
N THR A 600 -13.63 1.56 27.52
CA THR A 600 -15.07 1.86 27.57
C THR A 600 -15.67 1.28 28.83
N ASN A 601 -16.50 2.05 29.52
CA ASN A 601 -17.35 1.59 30.61
C ASN A 601 -18.82 1.86 30.25
N ILE A 602 -19.63 0.82 30.22
CA ILE A 602 -21.08 0.90 30.00
C ILE A 602 -21.75 0.61 31.35
N GLN A 603 -22.53 1.57 31.86
CA GLN A 603 -23.21 1.46 33.15
C GLN A 603 -24.73 1.45 32.98
N LEU A 604 -25.38 0.37 33.42
CA LEU A 604 -26.82 0.22 33.45
C LEU A 604 -27.32 0.49 34.88
N THR A 605 -28.44 1.19 34.98
CA THR A 605 -29.08 1.49 36.27
C THR A 605 -30.53 1.02 36.23
N PRO A 606 -31.20 0.81 37.38
CA PRO A 606 -32.62 0.50 37.39
C PRO A 606 -33.50 1.53 36.62
N SER A 607 -33.02 2.78 36.50
CA SER A 607 -33.69 3.84 35.71
C SER A 607 -33.42 3.76 34.20
N LYS A 608 -32.32 3.14 33.79
CA LYS A 608 -31.90 2.91 32.40
C LYS A 608 -31.36 1.48 32.29
N PRO A 609 -32.25 0.46 32.29
CA PRO A 609 -31.88 -0.94 32.54
C PRO A 609 -31.41 -1.69 31.29
N LYS A 610 -31.40 -1.05 30.12
CA LYS A 610 -31.11 -1.69 28.84
C LYS A 610 -30.15 -0.86 28.00
N TYR A 611 -29.16 -1.54 27.43
CA TYR A 611 -28.29 -1.06 26.36
C TYR A 611 -28.87 -1.50 25.01
N ASP A 612 -29.13 -0.56 24.11
CA ASP A 612 -29.69 -0.84 22.79
C ASP A 612 -28.63 -1.39 21.82
N GLU A 613 -29.06 -2.13 20.80
CA GLU A 613 -28.15 -2.69 19.80
C GLU A 613 -27.46 -1.58 18.99
N GLY A 614 -26.19 -1.83 18.62
CA GLY A 614 -25.42 -0.93 17.77
C GLY A 614 -25.80 -1.02 16.29
N ASN A 615 -25.15 -0.20 15.47
CA ASN A 615 -25.22 -0.34 14.01
C ASN A 615 -24.11 -1.29 13.52
N TRP A 616 -24.32 -1.93 12.37
CA TRP A 616 -23.26 -2.67 11.68
C TRP A 616 -22.14 -1.72 11.23
N HIS A 617 -20.90 -1.99 11.63
CA HIS A 617 -19.75 -1.16 11.29
C HIS A 617 -18.44 -1.95 11.22
N ASN A 618 -17.43 -1.36 10.58
CA ASN A 618 -16.02 -1.74 10.70
C ASN A 618 -15.31 -0.67 11.55
N GLU A 619 -14.14 -0.99 12.12
CA GLU A 619 -13.36 -0.03 12.89
C GLU A 619 -12.51 0.83 11.99
N GLY A 620 -12.78 2.14 12.01
CA GLY A 620 -12.02 3.13 11.26
C GLY A 620 -12.18 3.04 9.73
N PRO A 621 -11.92 4.15 9.01
CA PRO A 621 -11.79 4.17 7.55
C PRO A 621 -10.46 3.56 7.06
N ILE A 622 -10.33 3.35 5.74
CA ILE A 622 -9.13 2.74 5.12
C ILE A 622 -7.85 3.53 5.45
N ASN A 623 -7.92 4.85 5.65
CA ASN A 623 -6.75 5.67 6.02
C ASN A 623 -6.15 5.36 7.39
N GLU A 624 -6.88 4.67 8.27
CA GLU A 624 -6.36 4.23 9.55
C GLU A 624 -5.68 2.85 9.45
N SER A 625 -5.84 2.15 8.33
CA SER A 625 -5.20 0.85 8.07
C SER A 625 -5.34 -0.17 9.20
N ILE A 626 -6.45 -0.14 9.95
CA ILE A 626 -6.73 -1.12 11.02
C ILE A 626 -6.99 -2.49 10.37
N VAL A 627 -6.22 -3.50 10.81
CA VAL A 627 -6.27 -4.89 10.30
C VAL A 627 -6.90 -5.87 11.28
N ALA A 628 -6.81 -5.60 12.58
CA ALA A 628 -7.31 -6.50 13.61
C ALA A 628 -7.76 -5.73 14.85
N THR A 629 -8.77 -6.28 15.52
CA THR A 629 -9.32 -5.77 16.76
C THR A 629 -9.17 -6.82 17.86
N GLY A 630 -8.66 -6.40 19.02
CA GLY A 630 -8.62 -7.19 20.24
C GLY A 630 -9.50 -6.57 21.31
N LEU A 631 -10.37 -7.36 21.94
CA LEU A 631 -11.26 -6.92 23.03
C LEU A 631 -10.97 -7.73 24.29
N TYR A 632 -10.94 -7.06 25.43
CA TYR A 632 -10.89 -7.66 26.76
C TYR A 632 -12.09 -7.19 27.58
N TYR A 633 -13.04 -8.08 27.82
CA TYR A 633 -14.19 -7.86 28.71
C TYR A 633 -13.75 -8.15 30.14
N TYR A 634 -13.16 -7.15 30.78
CA TYR A 634 -12.41 -7.37 32.02
C TYR A 634 -13.30 -7.35 33.27
N ASP A 635 -14.41 -6.64 33.23
CA ASP A 635 -15.32 -6.52 34.36
C ASP A 635 -16.77 -6.40 33.83
N VAL A 636 -17.50 -7.51 33.92
CA VAL A 636 -18.89 -7.64 33.48
C VAL A 636 -19.72 -8.17 34.64
N GLU A 637 -20.62 -7.33 35.16
CA GLU A 637 -21.40 -7.64 36.37
C GLU A 637 -22.87 -7.23 36.20
N ASN A 638 -23.77 -8.08 36.72
CA ASN A 638 -25.22 -7.87 36.77
C ASN A 638 -25.88 -7.48 35.43
N ILE A 639 -25.39 -8.03 34.30
CA ILE A 639 -26.01 -7.88 32.99
C ILE A 639 -26.16 -9.23 32.30
N THR A 640 -27.11 -9.34 31.37
CA THR A 640 -27.17 -10.46 30.42
C THR A 640 -25.89 -10.51 29.59
N THR A 641 -25.37 -11.71 29.30
CA THR A 641 -24.10 -11.89 28.58
C THR A 641 -24.08 -11.10 27.26
N PRO A 642 -23.15 -10.14 27.09
CA PRO A 642 -23.01 -9.41 25.84
C PRO A 642 -22.70 -10.33 24.65
N LYS A 643 -23.15 -9.94 23.46
CA LYS A 643 -22.90 -10.69 22.22
C LYS A 643 -22.44 -9.75 21.11
N LEU A 644 -21.55 -10.25 20.27
CA LEU A 644 -21.06 -9.55 19.09
C LEU A 644 -21.40 -10.36 17.85
N ASP A 645 -22.22 -9.78 16.98
CA ASP A 645 -22.62 -10.36 15.71
C ASP A 645 -21.65 -9.92 14.62
N TYR A 646 -21.41 -10.80 13.66
CA TYR A 646 -20.50 -10.55 12.55
C TYR A 646 -21.16 -10.83 11.21
N ARG A 647 -20.79 -10.04 10.21
CA ARG A 647 -21.14 -10.25 8.80
C ARG A 647 -19.98 -9.86 7.90
N GLU A 648 -19.95 -10.44 6.72
CA GLU A 648 -18.92 -10.21 5.71
C GLU A 648 -19.54 -9.69 4.42
N ALA A 649 -18.94 -8.65 3.83
CA ALA A 649 -19.26 -8.21 2.48
C ALA A 649 -18.66 -9.19 1.46
N VAL A 650 -19.50 -9.68 0.55
CA VAL A 650 -19.13 -10.74 -0.40
C VAL A 650 -19.22 -10.28 -1.86
N ASP A 651 -18.29 -10.73 -2.68
CA ASP A 651 -18.34 -10.54 -4.12
C ASP A 651 -19.23 -11.62 -4.75
N CYS A 652 -20.13 -11.16 -5.63
CA CYS A 652 -20.85 -12.04 -6.53
C CYS A 652 -19.87 -12.42 -7.63
N PHE A 653 -19.70 -13.71 -7.91
CA PHE A 653 -18.87 -14.14 -9.03
C PHE A 653 -19.34 -13.46 -10.32
N ASP A 654 -18.46 -12.73 -11.00
CA ASP A 654 -18.66 -12.27 -12.38
C ASP A 654 -18.57 -13.45 -13.37
N TYR A 655 -19.26 -14.56 -13.08
CA TYR A 655 -19.48 -15.60 -14.06
C TYR A 655 -20.48 -15.04 -15.08
N GLN A 656 -19.97 -14.71 -16.26
CA GLN A 656 -20.77 -14.47 -17.46
C GLN A 656 -21.74 -15.65 -17.69
N GLY A 657 -22.93 -15.59 -17.10
CA GLY A 657 -24.05 -16.49 -17.37
C GLY A 657 -24.69 -17.25 -16.20
N ALA A 658 -24.32 -17.03 -14.93
CA ALA A 658 -25.15 -17.51 -13.83
C ALA A 658 -26.47 -16.71 -13.79
N SER A 659 -27.64 -17.39 -13.81
CA SER A 659 -28.95 -16.72 -13.74
C SER A 659 -29.23 -16.23 -12.32
N ASP A 660 -29.94 -15.12 -12.16
CA ASP A 660 -30.34 -14.53 -10.86
C ASP A 660 -30.97 -15.56 -9.90
N MET A 661 -31.64 -16.57 -10.44
CA MET A 661 -32.24 -17.69 -9.71
C MET A 661 -31.20 -18.53 -8.92
N TYR A 662 -29.97 -18.70 -9.43
CA TYR A 662 -28.91 -19.44 -8.72
C TYR A 662 -28.43 -18.68 -7.48
N TRP A 663 -28.32 -17.36 -7.56
CA TRP A 663 -27.83 -16.55 -6.44
C TRP A 663 -28.80 -16.50 -5.28
N LYS A 664 -30.10 -16.41 -5.59
CA LYS A 664 -31.16 -16.47 -4.60
C LYS A 664 -31.33 -17.88 -4.01
N ASP A 665 -31.40 -18.90 -4.85
CA ASP A 665 -31.72 -20.26 -4.40
C ASP A 665 -30.52 -20.98 -3.75
N VAL A 666 -29.28 -20.61 -4.09
CA VAL A 666 -28.06 -21.27 -3.59
C VAL A 666 -27.32 -20.47 -2.54
N CYS A 667 -27.28 -19.14 -2.64
CA CYS A 667 -26.52 -18.29 -1.71
C CYS A 667 -27.39 -17.34 -0.87
N ASP A 668 -28.70 -17.28 -1.15
CA ASP A 668 -29.65 -16.33 -0.55
C ASP A 668 -29.21 -14.86 -0.68
N ILE A 669 -28.63 -14.52 -1.84
CA ILE A 669 -28.21 -13.16 -2.18
C ILE A 669 -29.07 -12.67 -3.35
N ASP A 670 -29.87 -11.63 -3.11
CA ASP A 670 -30.63 -10.93 -4.15
C ASP A 670 -29.76 -9.83 -4.81
N GLN A 671 -29.98 -9.55 -6.09
CA GLN A 671 -29.25 -8.52 -6.84
C GLN A 671 -29.48 -7.11 -6.27
N GLU A 672 -30.64 -6.91 -5.62
CA GLU A 672 -31.02 -5.67 -4.94
C GLU A 672 -30.56 -5.59 -3.47
N SER A 673 -30.05 -6.69 -2.90
CA SER A 673 -29.63 -6.76 -1.49
C SER A 673 -28.21 -6.21 -1.29
N PRO A 674 -27.91 -5.52 -0.16
CA PRO A 674 -26.55 -5.18 0.21
C PRO A 674 -25.77 -6.49 0.40
N ARG A 675 -24.88 -6.84 -0.54
CA ARG A 675 -24.10 -8.09 -0.65
C ARG A 675 -23.30 -8.44 0.61
N ASN A 676 -23.98 -8.79 1.69
CA ASN A 676 -23.41 -9.11 2.99
C ASN A 676 -24.03 -10.40 3.51
N GLN A 677 -23.20 -11.33 3.99
CA GLN A 677 -23.66 -12.56 4.63
C GLN A 677 -23.37 -12.50 6.12
N TYR A 678 -24.38 -12.80 6.94
CA TYR A 678 -24.20 -12.97 8.38
C TYR A 678 -23.35 -14.21 8.64
N ILE A 679 -22.21 -14.05 9.32
CA ILE A 679 -21.24 -15.15 9.49
C ILE A 679 -21.29 -15.79 10.89
N GLY A 680 -21.94 -15.17 11.87
CA GLY A 680 -22.14 -15.76 13.20
C GLY A 680 -22.12 -14.73 14.34
N SER A 681 -22.22 -15.23 15.57
CA SER A 681 -22.19 -14.43 16.80
C SER A 681 -21.25 -15.04 17.83
N LEU A 682 -20.67 -14.20 18.68
CA LEU A 682 -19.72 -14.58 19.73
C LEU A 682 -20.18 -13.99 21.07
N GLU A 683 -20.33 -14.85 22.08
CA GLU A 683 -20.67 -14.42 23.44
C GLU A 683 -19.44 -13.93 24.19
N LEU A 684 -19.62 -12.91 25.02
CA LEU A 684 -18.53 -12.16 25.67
C LEU A 684 -18.73 -12.12 27.19
N PRO A 685 -18.55 -13.26 27.90
CA PRO A 685 -18.61 -13.30 29.35
C PRO A 685 -17.44 -12.55 30.00
N ASN A 686 -17.55 -12.34 31.31
CA ASN A 686 -16.49 -11.75 32.11
C ASN A 686 -15.16 -12.52 31.97
N GLY A 687 -14.06 -11.79 31.80
CA GLY A 687 -12.71 -12.34 31.69
C GLY A 687 -12.32 -12.84 30.30
N ARG A 688 -13.20 -12.75 29.28
CA ARG A 688 -12.91 -13.18 27.91
C ARG A 688 -12.10 -12.15 27.15
N CYS A 689 -11.00 -12.60 26.55
CA CYS A 689 -10.29 -11.90 25.49
C CYS A 689 -10.71 -12.47 24.13
N VAL A 690 -10.89 -11.62 23.13
CA VAL A 690 -11.16 -12.02 21.75
C VAL A 690 -10.33 -11.20 20.77
N VAL A 691 -9.85 -11.82 19.69
CA VAL A 691 -9.29 -11.11 18.53
C VAL A 691 -10.00 -11.54 17.25
N TYR A 692 -10.17 -10.60 16.33
CA TYR A 692 -10.80 -10.82 15.03
C TYR A 692 -10.29 -9.81 13.99
N PRO A 693 -10.39 -10.09 12.68
CA PRO A 693 -9.92 -9.19 11.64
C PRO A 693 -10.92 -8.05 11.42
N ASN A 694 -10.43 -6.86 11.09
CA ASN A 694 -11.27 -5.69 10.85
C ASN A 694 -12.06 -5.76 9.51
N ARG A 695 -11.84 -6.80 8.70
CA ARG A 695 -12.60 -7.06 7.47
C ARG A 695 -14.06 -7.38 7.74
N TYR A 696 -14.38 -7.92 8.92
CA TYR A 696 -15.75 -8.25 9.30
C TYR A 696 -16.47 -7.03 9.85
N GLN A 697 -17.65 -6.78 9.30
CA GLN A 697 -18.58 -5.88 9.95
C GLN A 697 -19.09 -6.55 11.20
N HIS A 698 -19.12 -5.81 12.30
CA HIS A 698 -19.62 -6.32 13.55
C HIS A 698 -20.68 -5.40 14.13
N LYS A 699 -21.49 -5.96 15.03
CA LYS A 699 -22.58 -5.26 15.71
C LYS A 699 -22.71 -5.78 17.14
N GLU A 700 -22.61 -4.86 18.11
CA GLU A 700 -22.92 -5.16 19.50
C GLU A 700 -24.43 -5.36 19.66
N GLN A 701 -24.81 -6.49 20.25
CA GLN A 701 -26.21 -6.82 20.54
C GLN A 701 -26.68 -6.14 21.83
N SER A 702 -27.98 -5.89 21.93
CA SER A 702 -28.58 -5.32 23.13
C SER A 702 -28.42 -6.25 24.33
N PHE A 703 -28.16 -5.68 25.50
CA PHE A 703 -28.13 -6.41 26.78
C PHE A 703 -28.81 -5.58 27.87
N GLU A 704 -29.29 -6.25 28.92
CA GLU A 704 -30.04 -5.63 30.01
C GLU A 704 -29.59 -6.14 31.38
N LEU A 705 -30.07 -5.49 32.44
CA LEU A 705 -29.77 -5.90 33.81
C LEU A 705 -30.28 -7.32 34.09
N ALA A 706 -29.42 -8.16 34.67
CA ALA A 706 -29.80 -9.51 35.09
C ALA A 706 -30.72 -9.47 36.33
N ASP A 707 -30.37 -8.65 37.33
CA ASP A 707 -31.24 -8.21 38.42
C ASP A 707 -31.63 -6.74 38.20
N PRO A 708 -32.89 -6.45 37.80
CA PRO A 708 -33.37 -5.09 37.56
C PRO A 708 -33.32 -4.17 38.79
N ALA A 709 -33.17 -4.69 40.00
CA ALA A 709 -33.12 -3.91 41.24
C ALA A 709 -31.72 -3.34 41.55
N GLN A 710 -30.67 -3.89 40.95
CA GLN A 710 -29.28 -3.48 41.19
C GLN A 710 -28.67 -2.86 39.93
N PRO A 711 -27.70 -1.94 40.05
CA PRO A 711 -26.94 -1.49 38.90
C PRO A 711 -26.07 -2.62 38.34
N GLY A 712 -25.65 -2.48 37.09
CA GLY A 712 -24.76 -3.43 36.41
C GLY A 712 -23.86 -2.71 35.43
N HIS A 713 -22.77 -3.34 35.02
CA HIS A 713 -21.79 -2.71 34.14
C HIS A 713 -21.10 -3.70 33.21
N CYS A 714 -20.57 -3.14 32.12
CA CYS A 714 -19.69 -3.81 31.18
C CYS A 714 -18.49 -2.91 30.92
N LYS A 715 -17.30 -3.34 31.33
CA LYS A 715 -16.07 -2.62 31.09
C LYS A 715 -15.16 -3.35 30.12
N ILE A 716 -14.70 -2.63 29.09
CA ILE A 716 -14.03 -3.19 27.92
C ILE A 716 -12.75 -2.41 27.63
N LEU A 717 -11.64 -3.13 27.49
CA LEU A 717 -10.39 -2.59 26.94
C LEU A 717 -10.21 -3.12 25.51
N THR A 718 -10.01 -2.21 24.56
CA THR A 718 -9.95 -2.50 23.13
C THR A 718 -8.62 -2.06 22.54
N PHE A 719 -8.05 -2.91 21.70
CA PHE A 719 -6.86 -2.67 20.90
C PHE A 719 -7.21 -2.75 19.42
N PHE A 720 -7.00 -1.67 18.67
CA PHE A 720 -7.05 -1.68 17.21
C PHE A 720 -5.63 -1.68 16.68
N VAL A 721 -5.26 -2.75 15.99
CA VAL A 721 -3.91 -2.94 15.43
C VAL A 721 -3.91 -2.46 13.99
N VAL A 722 -3.02 -1.51 13.68
CA VAL A 722 -2.76 -1.00 12.33
C VAL A 722 -1.84 -1.97 11.59
N ASP A 723 -2.00 -2.08 10.26
CA ASP A 723 -1.18 -2.91 9.37
C ASP A 723 0.32 -2.71 9.64
N PRO A 724 1.05 -3.73 10.15
CA PRO A 724 2.48 -3.61 10.47
C PRO A 724 3.37 -3.34 9.25
N SER A 725 2.89 -3.60 8.04
CA SER A 725 3.59 -3.31 6.79
C SER A 725 3.43 -1.85 6.34
N ARG A 726 2.61 -1.07 7.05
CA ARG A 726 2.36 0.35 6.83
C ARG A 726 2.64 1.14 8.09
N ARG A 727 2.77 2.46 7.94
CA ARG A 727 2.98 3.33 9.09
C ARG A 727 2.27 4.65 8.86
N ILE A 728 1.26 4.92 9.68
CA ILE A 728 0.45 6.13 9.63
C ILE A 728 0.94 7.17 10.64
N VAL A 729 0.40 8.39 10.57
CA VAL A 729 0.70 9.45 11.56
C VAL A 729 0.28 8.96 12.95
N SER A 730 1.19 9.01 13.91
CA SER A 730 1.04 8.49 15.28
C SER A 730 1.42 9.50 16.35
N THR A 731 1.22 9.16 17.61
CA THR A 731 1.62 9.99 18.77
C THR A 731 3.15 10.19 18.88
N ALA A 732 3.97 9.45 18.13
CA ALA A 732 5.39 9.76 17.98
C ALA A 732 5.67 10.96 17.06
N HIS A 733 4.68 11.35 16.24
CA HIS A 733 4.77 12.44 15.27
C HIS A 733 4.06 13.71 15.76
N VAL A 734 2.94 13.53 16.46
CA VAL A 734 2.05 14.60 16.93
C VAL A 734 2.32 14.84 18.41
N ALA A 735 2.66 16.08 18.79
CA ALA A 735 2.78 16.46 20.20
C ALA A 735 1.39 16.40 20.89
N PRO A 736 1.31 16.22 22.22
CA PRO A 736 0.04 16.19 22.93
C PRO A 736 -0.90 17.35 22.57
N GLN A 737 -2.12 17.06 22.13
CA GLN A 737 -3.07 18.10 21.73
C GLN A 737 -3.89 18.63 22.93
N GLN A 738 -3.83 17.95 24.08
CA GLN A 738 -4.64 18.24 25.26
C GLN A 738 -4.10 19.45 26.04
N PRO A 739 -4.87 20.55 26.21
CA PRO A 739 -4.41 21.76 26.91
C PRO A 739 -3.93 21.48 28.34
N GLN A 740 -4.67 20.66 29.08
CA GLN A 740 -4.40 20.36 30.49
C GLN A 740 -3.08 19.63 30.74
N TRP A 741 -2.50 18.97 29.72
CA TRP A 741 -1.22 18.27 29.90
C TRP A 741 -0.05 19.25 30.05
N TYR A 742 -0.23 20.49 29.60
CA TYR A 742 0.78 21.55 29.70
C TYR A 742 0.84 22.21 31.08
N ASN A 743 -0.15 22.00 31.96
CA ASN A 743 -0.21 22.62 33.28
C ASN A 743 1.06 22.33 34.11
N SER A 744 1.55 21.09 34.08
CA SER A 744 2.78 20.71 34.79
C SER A 744 4.07 21.39 34.29
N SER A 745 4.05 21.89 33.04
CA SER A 745 5.12 22.71 32.49
C SER A 745 4.93 24.19 32.86
N LEU A 746 3.69 24.67 32.86
CA LEU A 746 3.32 26.03 33.26
C LEU A 746 3.56 26.30 34.75
N ASP A 747 3.44 25.27 35.60
CA ASP A 747 3.83 25.29 37.02
C ASP A 747 5.27 25.81 37.24
N LYS A 748 6.15 25.63 36.25
CA LYS A 748 7.56 26.06 36.31
C LYS A 748 7.79 27.45 35.72
N THR A 749 6.72 28.13 35.30
CA THR A 749 6.76 29.44 34.65
C THR A 749 6.18 30.52 35.58
N PRO A 750 6.48 31.81 35.34
CA PRO A 750 5.88 32.90 36.12
C PRO A 750 4.40 33.17 35.76
N ILE A 751 3.75 32.32 34.97
CA ILE A 751 2.35 32.49 34.55
C ILE A 751 1.43 32.02 35.70
N PRO A 752 0.55 32.90 36.24
CA PRO A 752 -0.40 32.52 37.27
C PRO A 752 -1.34 31.38 36.83
N PRO A 753 -1.72 30.45 37.73
CA PRO A 753 -2.63 29.33 37.41
C PRO A 753 -3.96 29.74 36.77
N GLU A 754 -4.48 30.92 37.13
CA GLU A 754 -5.72 31.47 36.59
C GLU A 754 -5.64 31.74 35.08
N LEU A 755 -4.43 31.93 34.54
CA LEU A 755 -4.18 32.21 33.13
C LEU A 755 -3.72 30.99 32.33
N TRP A 756 -3.57 29.81 32.94
CA TRP A 756 -3.05 28.63 32.22
C TRP A 756 -3.97 28.17 31.10
N ASN A 757 -5.29 28.16 31.32
CA ASN A 757 -6.25 27.79 30.28
C ASN A 757 -6.22 28.75 29.10
N ASP A 758 -6.03 30.05 29.35
CA ASP A 758 -5.92 31.04 28.28
C ASP A 758 -4.57 30.92 27.56
N ALA A 759 -3.47 30.77 28.31
CA ALA A 759 -2.13 30.63 27.76
C ALA A 759 -1.98 29.38 26.88
N THR A 760 -2.59 28.25 27.26
CA THR A 760 -2.53 27.00 26.50
C THR A 760 -3.27 27.06 25.17
N GLN A 761 -4.30 27.89 25.04
CA GLN A 761 -5.00 28.10 23.76
C GLN A 761 -4.11 28.78 22.69
N TYR A 762 -3.05 29.48 23.10
CA TYR A 762 -2.09 30.10 22.18
C TYR A 762 -0.92 29.17 21.81
N ILE A 763 -0.84 27.98 22.39
CA ILE A 763 0.18 26.99 22.02
C ILE A 763 -0.23 26.34 20.69
N GLN A 764 0.62 26.46 19.68
CA GLN A 764 0.35 25.87 18.36
C GLN A 764 0.22 24.34 18.45
N GLY A 765 -0.84 23.80 17.84
CA GLY A 765 -1.13 22.37 17.81
C GLY A 765 -1.96 21.85 18.98
N VAL A 766 -2.32 22.70 19.95
CA VAL A 766 -3.28 22.38 21.01
C VAL A 766 -4.70 22.48 20.44
N GLN A 767 -5.54 21.50 20.77
CA GLN A 767 -6.93 21.43 20.33
C GLN A 767 -7.86 21.57 21.53
N SER A 768 -8.88 22.42 21.41
CA SER A 768 -9.86 22.55 22.50
C SER A 768 -10.74 21.28 22.60
N PRO A 769 -11.26 20.92 23.80
CA PRO A 769 -12.15 19.76 23.93
C PRO A 769 -13.42 19.86 23.06
N THR A 770 -13.91 21.07 22.79
CA THR A 770 -15.07 21.31 21.93
C THR A 770 -14.74 21.04 20.46
N GLU A 771 -13.55 21.47 20.01
CA GLU A 771 -13.06 21.22 18.66
C GLU A 771 -12.73 19.75 18.45
N ALA A 772 -12.11 19.11 19.44
CA ALA A 772 -11.83 17.67 19.42
C ALA A 772 -13.09 16.79 19.36
N LYS A 773 -14.25 17.29 19.86
CA LYS A 773 -15.56 16.62 19.73
C LYS A 773 -16.27 16.91 18.41
N HIS A 774 -15.90 17.97 17.71
CA HIS A 774 -16.53 18.37 16.45
C HIS A 774 -16.06 17.51 15.27
N TYR A 775 -14.76 17.21 15.26
CA TYR A 775 -14.15 16.25 14.35
C TYR A 775 -14.43 14.83 14.82
#